data_AF-A0A1G0ZQM1-F1
#
_entry.id   AF-A0A1G0ZQM1-F1
#
_cell.length_a   1.000
_cell.length_b   1.000
_cell.length_c   1.000
_cell.angle_alpha   90.00
_cell.angle_beta   90.00
_cell.angle_gamma   90.00
#
_symmetry.space_group_name_H-M   'P 1'
#
loop_
_entity.id
_entity.type
_entity.pdbx_description
1 polymer ?
#
loop_
_entity_poly.entity_id
_entity_poly.type
_entity_poly.pdbx_seq_one_letter_code
_entity_poly.pdbx_strand_id
1 'polypeptide(L)'
;MTPYRSGWSWILALSCLAAWAPASQISIEIHPMIQARPGHLLVETSLRNQGDEPAHSLVLDTTVGSITLSSDAITRLDPNQSTRITNRFDTLPSPPGSHCLTLRATYTDINGYPFSAIRVIPFLAGTSAEPEMNLTLRLPTINLRTTDQFPVTIDWKGSGIVTASVRLVTSDALTVLPDTRLVQLETGVPATAHFTVRQISALPGSRYSMAGVVEWVDAAGSHHAASDTGIARLPHLRPPPIRLTPLRAWILAGILLAAWLTAQWRLCPLPRSTPFRELLLNLFLFAGIYLCLFTYIPIRDLMNPALAVGGDTPAHHYLAGHLKQQFFNHGNIVSWAPGWWCGFPMFQYYFPLPYLLMAALSSVIPYGIAFRWISILGILALPPAAYTLARIFDQPLSVRRLTAIGMVPFLFIHTHTMWGVNIYSTLAGMIANSVSFPVMLLFLASAFRDARDASFRLRTVWLAVGLVMSHFFTSLVGAMCAVCLAMLWPRTGIRRTLIVLVTEAALVFLLMAWWLIPLVAKQSFAMDFGINWKVDLWDSVPGFMRWLAPFGAGAAVWGLWRRNPFITLHTVMFVLAAILFRFGYTHLSPVFVNVRLWPFMAYAILVLEVAGLGWLIEQRRGKPLLLTALLVLAATVALDRPRDVTSWIRWNYANIQEVPRQEVFDRLIMPLADTPGRLAYDLHPDNHAFLGSTRVFEAVPFVAGKPILEGGLVNSAVGALYAYYVQGEMSRGCAGFPTIMKPPRFNPANGVRHLEWFNVTHFLARWESTCNALAIQPGWRRVDRVRRWTLFEATNRTSRFVTVPSRQPLAVSVAGDWKPAALEWLYTIQSLDVPCAILRRGDPSPNGITPLTEDAFRTLMADCRTRNTAPESSPIEPGAIITNEIVATDRIQFHTTGIGLPHLVKVSYFPNWKVRGADHVYLVAPGMMLVYPTGPDVELYYGSIPSDRIGRILTIIGWLIVIGLLIVRFRPIRHQTLTAHA
;
A
#
# COMPACT_ATOMS: atom_id res chain seq x y z
N MET A 1 57.96 -4.16 -16.75
CA MET A 1 57.23 -4.89 -17.81
C MET A 1 55.74 -4.87 -17.50
N THR A 2 54.95 -4.32 -18.41
CA THR A 2 53.50 -4.06 -18.28
C THR A 2 52.66 -5.34 -18.14
N PRO A 3 51.50 -5.25 -17.45
CA PRO A 3 50.29 -5.88 -18.00
C PRO A 3 49.13 -4.87 -18.04
N TYR A 4 49.14 -4.07 -19.10
CA TYR A 4 48.00 -3.28 -19.58
C TYR A 4 47.04 -4.19 -20.37
N ARG A 5 46.32 -5.13 -19.74
CA ARG A 5 45.33 -5.96 -20.49
C ARG A 5 44.10 -6.43 -19.70
N SER A 6 43.73 -5.79 -18.58
CA SER A 6 42.55 -6.23 -17.79
C SER A 6 41.27 -5.42 -18.02
N GLY A 7 41.27 -4.40 -18.87
CA GLY A 7 40.08 -3.56 -19.12
C GLY A 7 38.96 -4.25 -19.90
N TRP A 8 39.29 -5.18 -20.79
CA TRP A 8 38.34 -5.81 -21.71
C TRP A 8 37.66 -7.07 -21.16
N SER A 9 38.26 -7.72 -20.16
CA SER A 9 37.69 -8.90 -19.49
C SER A 9 36.52 -8.57 -18.56
N TRP A 10 36.33 -7.29 -18.19
CA TRP A 10 35.15 -6.81 -17.46
C TRP A 10 33.87 -6.86 -18.29
N ILE A 11 33.96 -6.70 -19.61
CA ILE A 11 32.81 -6.58 -20.51
C ILE A 11 32.24 -7.97 -20.84
N LEU A 12 33.10 -8.98 -21.01
CA LEU A 12 32.71 -10.35 -21.35
C LEU A 12 32.07 -11.13 -20.19
N ALA A 13 32.48 -10.88 -18.95
CA ALA A 13 31.92 -11.53 -17.76
C ALA A 13 30.50 -11.03 -17.40
N LEU A 14 30.20 -9.75 -17.72
CA LEU A 14 28.86 -9.17 -17.54
C LEU A 14 27.84 -9.71 -18.54
N SER A 15 28.27 -10.21 -19.70
CA SER A 15 27.40 -10.69 -20.79
C SER A 15 27.00 -12.17 -20.71
N CYS A 16 27.61 -12.98 -19.84
CA CYS A 16 27.30 -14.41 -19.73
C CYS A 16 26.23 -14.75 -18.67
N LEU A 17 25.66 -13.75 -17.99
CA LEU A 17 24.78 -13.90 -16.82
C LEU A 17 23.29 -13.96 -17.20
N ALA A 18 22.92 -14.94 -18.01
CA ALA A 18 21.52 -15.33 -18.19
C ALA A 18 21.39 -16.86 -18.15
N ALA A 19 21.70 -17.46 -17.01
CA ALA A 19 21.30 -18.84 -16.75
C ALA A 19 19.77 -18.88 -16.64
N TRP A 20 19.13 -19.58 -17.58
CA TRP A 20 17.70 -19.75 -17.66
C TRP A 20 17.23 -20.67 -16.54
N ALA A 21 16.51 -20.13 -15.55
CA ALA A 21 15.54 -20.93 -14.81
C ALA A 21 14.35 -21.22 -15.76
N PRO A 22 13.89 -22.47 -15.89
CA PRO A 22 12.68 -22.77 -16.68
C PRO A 22 11.50 -22.00 -16.08
N ALA A 23 10.69 -21.40 -16.95
CA ALA A 23 9.48 -20.70 -16.52
C ALA A 23 8.44 -21.74 -16.08
N SER A 24 7.81 -21.55 -14.92
CA SER A 24 6.59 -22.28 -14.56
C SER A 24 5.44 -21.86 -15.47
N GLN A 25 4.47 -22.74 -15.66
CA GLN A 25 3.36 -22.60 -16.57
C GLN A 25 2.06 -23.07 -15.91
N ILE A 26 1.06 -22.20 -15.89
CA ILE A 26 -0.33 -22.57 -15.59
C ILE A 26 -1.07 -22.73 -16.92
N SER A 27 -1.82 -23.83 -17.09
CA SER A 27 -2.57 -24.10 -18.32
C SER A 27 -3.95 -24.65 -17.98
N ILE A 28 -4.99 -23.82 -18.08
CA ILE A 28 -6.36 -24.22 -17.82
C ILE A 28 -7.04 -24.68 -19.11
N GLU A 29 -7.42 -25.96 -19.15
CA GLU A 29 -8.29 -26.50 -20.18
C GLU A 29 -9.76 -26.40 -19.75
N ILE A 30 -10.62 -26.07 -20.71
CA ILE A 30 -12.05 -25.88 -20.52
C ILE A 30 -12.79 -26.90 -21.37
N HIS A 31 -13.52 -27.84 -20.79
CA HIS A 31 -14.26 -28.90 -21.49
C HIS A 31 -15.75 -28.85 -21.14
N PRO A 32 -16.59 -28.24 -21.98
CA PRO A 32 -18.02 -28.12 -21.71
C PRO A 32 -18.86 -29.25 -22.30
N MET A 33 -20.00 -29.50 -21.66
CA MET A 33 -21.12 -30.31 -22.12
C MET A 33 -22.37 -29.43 -22.11
N ILE A 34 -23.06 -29.35 -23.25
CA ILE A 34 -24.20 -28.45 -23.45
C ILE A 34 -25.46 -29.28 -23.65
N GLN A 35 -26.52 -28.98 -22.91
CA GLN A 35 -27.84 -29.59 -23.07
C GLN A 35 -28.88 -28.49 -23.25
N ALA A 36 -29.36 -28.30 -24.48
CA ALA A 36 -30.48 -27.42 -24.78
C ALA A 36 -31.79 -28.20 -24.67
N ARG A 37 -32.72 -27.72 -23.82
CA ARG A 37 -34.07 -28.27 -23.67
C ARG A 37 -35.11 -27.18 -23.93
N PRO A 38 -36.38 -27.53 -24.23
CA PRO A 38 -37.44 -26.53 -24.32
C PRO A 38 -37.49 -25.67 -23.05
N GLY A 39 -37.27 -24.36 -23.22
CA GLY A 39 -37.34 -23.38 -22.13
C GLY A 39 -36.11 -23.26 -21.22
N HIS A 40 -35.00 -23.98 -21.41
CA HIS A 40 -33.76 -23.74 -20.65
C HIS A 40 -32.51 -24.34 -21.31
N LEU A 41 -31.34 -23.79 -20.98
CA LEU A 41 -30.03 -24.27 -21.41
C LEU A 41 -29.18 -24.65 -20.20
N LEU A 42 -28.68 -25.88 -20.17
CA LEU A 42 -27.75 -26.35 -19.16
C LEU A 42 -26.34 -26.48 -19.76
N VAL A 43 -25.36 -25.85 -19.10
CA VAL A 43 -23.95 -25.86 -19.50
C VAL A 43 -23.12 -26.40 -18.34
N GLU A 44 -22.58 -27.59 -18.50
CA GLU A 44 -21.72 -28.24 -17.51
C GLU A 44 -20.26 -28.20 -18.00
N THR A 45 -19.39 -27.49 -17.31
CA THR A 45 -18.01 -27.23 -17.73
C THR A 45 -17.00 -27.86 -16.78
N SER A 46 -16.15 -28.74 -17.30
CA SER A 46 -14.99 -29.28 -16.60
C SER A 46 -13.76 -28.40 -16.87
N LEU A 47 -13.11 -27.91 -15.82
CA LEU A 47 -11.87 -27.16 -15.87
C LEU A 47 -10.72 -28.03 -15.36
N ARG A 48 -9.63 -28.15 -16.12
CA ARG A 48 -8.45 -28.93 -15.72
C ARG A 48 -7.19 -28.07 -15.79
N ASN A 49 -6.39 -28.09 -14.73
CA ASN A 49 -5.06 -27.49 -14.75
C ASN A 49 -4.05 -28.51 -15.28
N GLN A 50 -3.50 -28.30 -16.48
CA GLN A 50 -2.41 -29.10 -17.05
C GLN A 50 -1.03 -28.46 -16.86
N GLY A 51 -0.95 -27.35 -16.13
CA GLY A 51 0.29 -26.69 -15.79
C GLY A 51 1.11 -27.42 -14.73
N ASP A 52 2.30 -26.89 -14.44
CA ASP A 52 3.16 -27.33 -13.34
C ASP A 52 3.04 -26.43 -12.09
N GLU A 53 2.21 -25.39 -12.16
CA GLU A 53 1.91 -24.45 -11.07
C GLU A 53 0.40 -24.43 -10.75
N PRO A 54 0.00 -24.31 -9.46
CA PRO A 54 -1.41 -24.16 -9.08
C PRO A 54 -2.03 -22.86 -9.62
N ALA A 55 -3.29 -22.96 -10.07
CA ALA A 55 -4.10 -21.78 -10.38
C ALA A 55 -4.87 -21.35 -9.12
N HIS A 56 -4.87 -20.05 -8.81
CA HIS A 56 -5.54 -19.48 -7.66
C HIS A 56 -6.74 -18.62 -8.09
N SER A 57 -7.73 -18.46 -7.20
CA SER A 57 -8.91 -17.59 -7.42
C SER A 57 -9.60 -17.79 -8.78
N LEU A 58 -9.79 -19.05 -9.18
CA LEU A 58 -10.33 -19.44 -10.48
C LEU A 58 -11.84 -19.16 -10.54
N VAL A 59 -12.30 -18.40 -11.54
CA VAL A 59 -13.73 -18.09 -11.78
C VAL A 59 -14.06 -18.39 -13.25
N LEU A 60 -15.19 -19.05 -13.49
CA LEU A 60 -15.70 -19.33 -14.84
C LEU A 60 -16.87 -18.41 -15.18
N ASP A 61 -16.69 -17.57 -16.19
CA ASP A 61 -17.77 -16.82 -16.83
C ASP A 61 -18.29 -17.59 -18.05
N THR A 62 -19.59 -17.82 -18.10
CA THR A 62 -20.31 -18.46 -19.21
C THR A 62 -21.27 -17.46 -19.82
N THR A 63 -21.11 -17.17 -21.11
CA THR A 63 -21.89 -16.14 -21.83
C THR A 63 -22.63 -16.75 -23.02
N VAL A 64 -23.93 -16.45 -23.11
CA VAL A 64 -24.82 -16.81 -24.23
C VAL A 64 -25.57 -15.56 -24.64
N GLY A 65 -25.42 -15.13 -25.90
CA GLY A 65 -25.96 -13.85 -26.36
C GLY A 65 -25.43 -12.67 -25.53
N SER A 66 -26.34 -11.94 -24.87
CA SER A 66 -26.02 -10.82 -23.96
C SER A 66 -25.98 -11.21 -22.48
N ILE A 67 -26.27 -12.46 -22.13
CA ILE A 67 -26.37 -12.92 -20.74
C ILE A 67 -25.07 -13.62 -20.34
N THR A 68 -24.47 -13.19 -19.23
CA THR A 68 -23.28 -13.82 -18.63
C THR A 68 -23.59 -14.30 -17.22
N LEU A 69 -23.27 -15.56 -16.94
CA LEU A 69 -23.31 -16.18 -15.60
C LEU A 69 -21.88 -16.47 -15.14
N SER A 70 -21.53 -16.07 -13.92
CA SER A 70 -20.22 -16.33 -13.30
C SER A 70 -20.35 -17.41 -12.24
N SER A 71 -19.38 -18.32 -12.16
CA SER A 71 -19.30 -19.30 -11.07
C SER A 71 -18.87 -18.64 -9.74
N ASP A 72 -19.05 -19.38 -8.65
CA ASP A 72 -18.30 -19.11 -7.42
C ASP A 72 -16.78 -19.23 -7.68
N ALA A 73 -15.99 -18.47 -6.90
CA ALA A 73 -14.55 -18.50 -6.99
C ALA A 73 -13.98 -19.77 -6.35
N ILE A 74 -13.19 -20.51 -7.12
CA ILE A 74 -12.44 -21.67 -6.67
C ILE A 74 -11.08 -21.18 -6.18
N THR A 75 -10.85 -21.30 -4.87
CA THR A 75 -9.66 -20.75 -4.20
C THR A 75 -8.34 -21.23 -4.81
N ARG A 76 -8.26 -22.50 -5.20
CA ARG A 76 -7.06 -23.15 -5.74
C ARG A 76 -7.41 -24.38 -6.59
N LEU A 77 -6.73 -24.55 -7.70
CA LEU A 77 -6.75 -25.73 -8.57
C LEU A 77 -5.31 -26.18 -8.85
N ASP A 78 -4.89 -27.26 -8.22
CA ASP A 78 -3.53 -27.79 -8.31
C ASP A 78 -3.20 -28.41 -9.68
N PRO A 79 -1.90 -28.56 -10.04
CA PRO A 79 -1.47 -29.28 -11.22
C PRO A 79 -2.15 -30.65 -11.37
N ASN A 80 -2.64 -30.94 -12.58
CA ASN A 80 -3.41 -32.12 -12.96
C ASN A 80 -4.77 -32.30 -12.27
N GLN A 81 -5.21 -31.35 -11.44
CA GLN A 81 -6.54 -31.38 -10.83
C GLN A 81 -7.61 -30.88 -11.81
N SER A 82 -8.83 -31.41 -11.67
CA SER A 82 -10.01 -30.96 -12.42
C SER A 82 -11.16 -30.59 -11.47
N THR A 83 -12.02 -29.68 -11.92
CA THR A 83 -13.22 -29.24 -11.20
C THR A 83 -14.36 -29.03 -12.20
N ARG A 84 -15.60 -29.02 -11.73
CA ARG A 84 -16.79 -29.00 -12.60
C ARG A 84 -17.78 -27.96 -12.12
N ILE A 85 -18.28 -27.16 -13.06
CA ILE A 85 -19.20 -26.04 -12.81
C ILE A 85 -20.42 -26.21 -13.71
N THR A 86 -21.61 -26.02 -13.15
CA THR A 86 -22.87 -26.11 -13.89
C THR A 86 -23.57 -24.76 -13.89
N ASN A 87 -23.82 -24.23 -15.09
CA ASN A 87 -24.54 -22.98 -15.31
C ASN A 87 -25.87 -23.28 -16.02
N ARG A 88 -26.97 -22.72 -15.51
CA ARG A 88 -28.32 -22.88 -16.07
C ARG A 88 -28.83 -21.52 -16.54
N PHE A 89 -29.28 -21.44 -17.79
CA PHE A 89 -30.00 -20.29 -18.35
C PHE A 89 -31.48 -20.65 -18.49
N ASP A 90 -32.36 -19.78 -18.02
CA ASP A 90 -33.81 -20.02 -17.99
C ASP A 90 -34.53 -19.67 -19.31
N THR A 91 -33.78 -19.26 -20.34
CA THR A 91 -34.30 -18.99 -21.68
C THR A 91 -33.29 -19.43 -22.73
N LEU A 92 -33.78 -19.94 -23.87
CA LEU A 92 -32.96 -20.16 -25.05
C LEU A 92 -32.81 -18.85 -25.85
N PRO A 93 -31.67 -18.63 -26.52
CA PRO A 93 -31.50 -17.46 -27.38
C PRO A 93 -32.48 -17.50 -28.57
N SER A 94 -32.89 -16.30 -29.02
CA SER A 94 -33.81 -16.08 -30.14
C SER A 94 -33.12 -15.18 -31.19
N PRO A 95 -33.28 -15.42 -32.51
CA PRO A 95 -34.15 -16.42 -33.14
C PRO A 95 -33.59 -17.87 -33.10
N PRO A 96 -34.41 -18.91 -33.38
CA PRO A 96 -33.96 -20.31 -33.42
C PRO A 96 -32.81 -20.53 -34.41
N GLY A 97 -31.87 -21.41 -34.08
CA GLY A 97 -30.72 -21.72 -34.95
C GLY A 97 -29.44 -22.07 -34.18
N SER A 98 -28.29 -21.92 -34.83
CA SER A 98 -26.96 -22.14 -34.25
C SER A 98 -26.46 -20.87 -33.55
N HIS A 99 -26.06 -20.96 -32.28
CA HIS A 99 -25.56 -19.86 -31.45
C HIS A 99 -24.22 -20.20 -30.82
N CYS A 100 -23.39 -19.22 -30.46
CA CYS A 100 -22.13 -19.46 -29.77
C CYS A 100 -22.21 -19.28 -28.25
N LEU A 101 -21.67 -20.25 -27.52
CA LEU A 101 -21.39 -20.21 -26.09
C LEU A 101 -19.94 -19.75 -25.87
N THR A 102 -19.73 -18.70 -25.07
CA THR A 102 -18.39 -18.25 -24.67
C THR A 102 -18.10 -18.63 -23.23
N LEU A 103 -17.01 -19.36 -23.00
CA LEU A 103 -16.51 -19.76 -21.69
C LEU A 103 -15.18 -19.06 -21.42
N ARG A 104 -15.07 -18.37 -20.28
CA ARG A 104 -13.87 -17.66 -19.86
C ARG A 104 -13.52 -18.05 -18.44
N ALA A 105 -12.41 -18.77 -18.27
CA ALA A 105 -11.84 -19.09 -16.97
C ALA A 105 -10.79 -18.03 -16.62
N THR A 106 -11.04 -17.20 -15.60
CA THR A 106 -10.08 -16.24 -15.05
C THR A 106 -9.42 -16.82 -13.81
N TYR A 107 -8.11 -16.63 -13.64
CA TYR A 107 -7.34 -17.20 -12.51
C TYR A 107 -6.08 -16.38 -12.26
N THR A 108 -5.44 -16.58 -11.12
CA THR A 108 -4.15 -15.97 -10.78
C THR A 108 -3.05 -17.00 -10.55
N ASP A 109 -1.80 -16.60 -10.69
CA ASP A 109 -0.67 -17.39 -10.15
C ASP A 109 -0.55 -17.21 -8.62
N ILE A 110 0.48 -17.81 -8.02
CA ILE A 110 0.80 -17.68 -6.60
C ILE A 110 1.15 -16.24 -6.19
N ASN A 111 1.55 -15.40 -7.15
CA ASN A 111 1.91 -14.00 -6.96
C ASN A 111 0.71 -13.05 -7.16
N GLY A 112 -0.48 -13.59 -7.46
CA GLY A 112 -1.68 -12.80 -7.74
C GLY A 112 -1.76 -12.22 -9.14
N TYR A 113 -0.86 -12.61 -10.06
CA TYR A 113 -0.87 -12.13 -11.45
C TYR A 113 -2.09 -12.71 -12.19
N PRO A 114 -2.93 -11.90 -12.85
CA PRO A 114 -4.15 -12.37 -13.48
C PRO A 114 -3.90 -12.99 -14.87
N PHE A 115 -4.57 -14.11 -15.12
CA PHE A 115 -4.61 -14.85 -16.38
C PHE A 115 -6.06 -15.18 -16.76
N SER A 116 -6.28 -15.48 -18.03
CA SER A 116 -7.55 -16.07 -18.44
C SER A 116 -7.40 -17.00 -19.64
N ALA A 117 -8.13 -18.11 -19.58
CA ALA A 117 -8.31 -19.07 -20.67
C ALA A 117 -9.72 -18.91 -21.25
N ILE A 118 -9.85 -19.06 -22.57
CA ILE A 118 -11.13 -18.86 -23.27
C ILE A 118 -11.39 -20.03 -24.20
N ARG A 119 -12.66 -20.43 -24.26
CA ARG A 119 -13.18 -21.37 -25.26
C ARG A 119 -14.53 -20.87 -25.77
N VAL A 120 -14.74 -20.91 -27.08
CA VAL A 120 -16.02 -20.59 -27.71
C VAL A 120 -16.47 -21.81 -28.50
N ILE A 121 -17.75 -22.18 -28.37
CA ILE A 121 -18.30 -23.37 -29.01
C ILE A 121 -19.71 -23.07 -29.53
N PRO A 122 -20.06 -23.44 -30.78
CA PRO A 122 -21.42 -23.34 -31.29
C PRO A 122 -22.33 -24.43 -30.69
N PHE A 123 -23.61 -24.13 -30.53
CA PHE A 123 -24.65 -25.07 -30.09
C PHE A 123 -26.00 -24.70 -30.74
N LEU A 124 -26.90 -25.68 -30.85
CA LEU A 124 -28.24 -25.47 -31.41
C LEU A 124 -29.24 -25.02 -30.34
N ALA A 125 -30.04 -24.01 -30.65
CA ALA A 125 -31.13 -23.51 -29.82
C ALA A 125 -32.44 -23.45 -30.62
N GLY A 126 -33.49 -24.09 -30.12
CA GLY A 126 -34.83 -24.01 -30.70
C GLY A 126 -35.03 -24.75 -32.04
N THR A 127 -34.05 -25.52 -32.50
CA THR A 127 -34.12 -26.39 -33.69
C THR A 127 -33.32 -27.67 -33.45
N SER A 128 -33.73 -28.78 -34.10
CA SER A 128 -33.02 -30.07 -34.08
C SER A 128 -32.25 -30.37 -35.37
N ALA A 129 -32.43 -29.55 -36.41
CA ALA A 129 -31.69 -29.69 -37.66
C ALA A 129 -30.39 -28.89 -37.56
N GLU A 130 -29.25 -29.55 -37.79
CA GLU A 130 -27.97 -28.85 -37.98
C GLU A 130 -28.05 -28.03 -39.28
N PRO A 131 -27.86 -26.70 -39.23
CA PRO A 131 -27.88 -25.88 -40.42
C PRO A 131 -26.68 -26.21 -41.33
N GLU A 132 -26.86 -26.11 -42.65
CA GLU A 132 -25.75 -26.24 -43.60
C GLU A 132 -24.68 -25.18 -43.34
N MET A 133 -23.48 -25.64 -42.95
CA MET A 133 -22.33 -24.79 -42.66
C MET A 133 -21.71 -24.25 -43.96
N ASN A 134 -22.28 -23.14 -44.41
CA ASN A 134 -21.88 -22.43 -45.62
C ASN A 134 -20.77 -21.38 -45.40
N LEU A 135 -20.10 -21.41 -44.24
CA LEU A 135 -19.08 -20.44 -43.87
C LEU A 135 -17.88 -21.10 -43.19
N THR A 136 -16.67 -20.74 -43.62
CA THR A 136 -15.44 -21.09 -42.90
C THR A 136 -14.78 -19.82 -42.38
N LEU A 137 -14.54 -19.77 -41.07
CA LEU A 137 -13.77 -18.72 -40.40
C LEU A 137 -12.33 -19.19 -40.20
N ARG A 138 -11.34 -18.33 -40.48
CA ARG A 138 -9.92 -18.62 -40.22
C ARG A 138 -9.28 -17.52 -39.40
N LEU A 139 -8.77 -17.86 -38.21
CA LEU A 139 -8.00 -16.95 -37.36
C LEU A 139 -6.49 -17.20 -37.51
N PRO A 140 -5.69 -16.14 -37.74
CA PRO A 140 -4.24 -16.30 -37.78
C PRO A 140 -3.66 -16.52 -36.37
N THR A 141 -2.52 -17.22 -36.30
CA THR A 141 -1.63 -17.10 -35.13
C THR A 141 -0.90 -15.77 -35.20
N ILE A 142 -1.03 -14.94 -34.17
CA ILE A 142 -0.46 -13.60 -34.16
C ILE A 142 0.78 -13.55 -33.27
N ASN A 143 1.82 -12.83 -33.70
CA ASN A 143 3.00 -12.53 -32.87
C ASN A 143 2.89 -11.08 -32.39
N LEU A 144 2.21 -10.87 -31.26
CA LEU A 144 1.85 -9.55 -30.77
C LEU A 144 3.01 -8.90 -30.01
N ARG A 145 3.46 -7.71 -30.42
CA ARG A 145 4.53 -6.98 -29.70
C ARG A 145 3.98 -5.97 -28.71
N THR A 146 3.08 -5.09 -29.14
CA THR A 146 2.46 -4.05 -28.30
C THR A 146 1.03 -3.78 -28.75
N THR A 147 0.85 -3.42 -30.02
CA THR A 147 -0.43 -3.26 -30.68
C THR A 147 -0.22 -3.57 -32.15
N ASP A 148 -1.02 -4.47 -32.70
CA ASP A 148 -0.88 -4.92 -34.08
C ASP A 148 -2.28 -5.16 -34.67
N GLN A 149 -2.45 -4.95 -35.97
CA GLN A 149 -3.71 -5.15 -36.69
C GLN A 149 -3.65 -6.44 -37.50
N PHE A 150 -4.71 -7.25 -37.44
CA PHE A 150 -4.75 -8.56 -38.08
C PHE A 150 -6.05 -8.77 -38.87
N PRO A 151 -5.97 -9.41 -40.04
CA PRO A 151 -7.15 -9.83 -40.79
C PRO A 151 -7.72 -11.13 -40.22
N VAL A 152 -9.04 -11.19 -40.09
CA VAL A 152 -9.82 -12.41 -39.90
C VAL A 152 -10.47 -12.72 -41.24
N THR A 153 -10.18 -13.89 -41.81
CA THR A 153 -10.65 -14.27 -43.16
C THR A 153 -11.91 -15.12 -43.05
N ILE A 154 -12.88 -14.82 -43.92
CA ILE A 154 -14.19 -15.45 -43.96
C ILE A 154 -14.43 -15.94 -45.39
N ASP A 155 -14.56 -17.26 -45.54
CA ASP A 155 -14.88 -17.90 -46.81
C ASP A 155 -16.38 -18.25 -46.82
N TRP A 156 -17.18 -17.55 -47.63
CA TRP A 156 -18.60 -17.80 -47.81
C TRP A 156 -18.88 -18.70 -49.01
N LYS A 157 -19.60 -19.80 -48.77
CA LYS A 157 -20.00 -20.82 -49.75
C LYS A 157 -21.51 -20.85 -50.00
N GLY A 158 -22.29 -20.05 -49.28
CA GLY A 158 -23.74 -19.98 -49.47
C GLY A 158 -24.11 -19.17 -50.71
N SER A 159 -25.38 -19.24 -51.12
CA SER A 159 -25.92 -18.46 -52.23
C SER A 159 -26.42 -17.09 -51.76
N GLY A 160 -26.07 -16.03 -52.49
CA GLY A 160 -26.56 -14.66 -52.23
C GLY A 160 -25.65 -13.83 -51.32
N ILE A 161 -26.12 -12.61 -51.00
CA ILE A 161 -25.42 -11.62 -50.18
C ILE A 161 -26.00 -11.64 -48.76
N VAL A 162 -25.14 -11.81 -47.75
CA VAL A 162 -25.54 -11.82 -46.34
C VAL A 162 -24.69 -10.84 -45.55
N THR A 163 -25.30 -10.09 -44.62
CA THR A 163 -24.54 -9.27 -43.66
C THR A 163 -24.28 -10.08 -42.41
N ALA A 164 -23.01 -10.29 -42.08
CA ALA A 164 -22.58 -11.05 -40.91
C ALA A 164 -21.88 -10.14 -39.88
N SER A 165 -22.11 -10.42 -38.60
CA SER A 165 -21.41 -9.83 -37.47
C SER A 165 -20.20 -10.67 -37.10
N VAL A 166 -19.02 -10.07 -37.14
CA VAL A 166 -17.74 -10.71 -36.81
C VAL A 166 -17.26 -10.12 -35.50
N ARG A 167 -17.09 -10.96 -34.47
CA ARG A 167 -16.62 -10.58 -33.15
C ARG A 167 -15.34 -11.33 -32.80
N LEU A 168 -14.38 -10.63 -32.21
CA LEU A 168 -13.14 -11.24 -31.71
C LEU A 168 -13.14 -11.25 -30.18
N VAL A 169 -13.13 -12.45 -29.61
CA VAL A 169 -13.08 -12.69 -28.16
C VAL A 169 -11.65 -13.01 -27.75
N THR A 170 -11.08 -12.24 -26.83
CA THR A 170 -9.68 -12.41 -26.36
C THR A 170 -9.59 -12.55 -24.85
N SER A 171 -8.47 -13.12 -24.40
CA SER A 171 -8.05 -13.12 -22.98
C SER A 171 -8.06 -11.71 -22.41
N ASP A 172 -8.32 -11.56 -21.10
CA ASP A 172 -8.28 -10.28 -20.37
C ASP A 172 -6.91 -9.58 -20.43
N ALA A 173 -5.85 -10.32 -20.76
CA ALA A 173 -4.52 -9.75 -20.99
C ALA A 173 -4.42 -8.93 -22.29
N LEU A 174 -5.40 -9.09 -23.19
CA LEU A 174 -5.46 -8.49 -24.51
C LEU A 174 -6.76 -7.67 -24.67
N THR A 175 -6.72 -6.62 -25.47
CA THR A 175 -7.89 -5.82 -25.83
C THR A 175 -7.98 -5.68 -27.34
N VAL A 176 -9.21 -5.68 -27.85
CA VAL A 176 -9.52 -5.57 -29.28
C VAL A 176 -10.32 -4.29 -29.54
N LEU A 177 -9.94 -3.55 -30.58
CA LEU A 177 -10.62 -2.32 -31.00
C LEU A 177 -10.88 -2.33 -32.51
N PRO A 178 -12.13 -2.19 -32.98
CA PRO A 178 -13.38 -2.48 -32.25
C PRO A 178 -13.52 -4.00 -32.00
N ASP A 179 -14.32 -4.42 -31.03
CA ASP A 179 -14.52 -5.84 -30.70
C ASP A 179 -15.44 -6.58 -31.68
N THR A 180 -16.29 -5.84 -32.41
CA THR A 180 -17.27 -6.35 -33.38
C THR A 180 -17.24 -5.53 -34.68
N ARG A 181 -17.38 -6.20 -35.82
CA ARG A 181 -17.42 -5.61 -37.18
C ARG A 181 -18.54 -6.24 -37.99
N LEU A 182 -19.30 -5.43 -38.72
CA LEU A 182 -20.25 -5.93 -39.72
C LEU A 182 -19.54 -6.09 -41.07
N VAL A 183 -19.73 -7.23 -41.73
CA VAL A 183 -19.10 -7.59 -43.00
C VAL A 183 -20.17 -8.15 -43.95
N GLN A 184 -20.16 -7.70 -45.21
CA GLN A 184 -20.99 -8.29 -46.25
C GLN A 184 -20.26 -9.48 -46.88
N LEU A 185 -20.95 -10.61 -46.96
CA LEU A 185 -20.45 -11.87 -47.50
C LEU A 185 -21.12 -12.13 -48.84
N GLU A 186 -20.32 -12.35 -49.89
CA GLU A 186 -20.79 -12.60 -51.25
C GLU A 186 -20.21 -13.91 -51.77
N THR A 187 -20.99 -14.69 -52.52
CA THR A 187 -20.58 -16.00 -53.01
C THR A 187 -19.35 -15.89 -53.91
N GLY A 188 -18.26 -16.57 -53.57
CA GLY A 188 -17.04 -16.60 -54.37
C GLY A 188 -16.08 -15.41 -54.15
N VAL A 189 -16.41 -14.47 -53.26
CA VAL A 189 -15.53 -13.35 -52.88
C VAL A 189 -15.05 -13.54 -51.43
N PRO A 190 -13.73 -13.68 -51.18
CA PRO A 190 -13.21 -13.80 -49.82
C PRO A 190 -13.36 -12.49 -49.05
N ALA A 191 -14.02 -12.53 -47.89
CA ALA A 191 -14.22 -11.37 -47.04
C ALA A 191 -13.17 -11.32 -45.92
N THR A 192 -12.75 -10.12 -45.53
CA THR A 192 -11.77 -9.92 -44.44
C THR A 192 -12.23 -8.85 -43.46
N ALA A 193 -12.12 -9.15 -42.17
CA ALA A 193 -12.39 -8.21 -41.08
C ALA A 193 -11.08 -7.87 -40.36
N HIS A 194 -10.70 -6.60 -40.32
CA HIS A 194 -9.48 -6.19 -39.63
C HIS A 194 -9.75 -5.77 -38.17
N PHE A 195 -9.03 -6.40 -37.25
CA PHE A 195 -9.08 -6.11 -35.82
C PHE A 195 -7.73 -5.61 -35.31
N THR A 196 -7.74 -4.56 -34.50
CA THR A 196 -6.55 -4.09 -33.79
C THR A 196 -6.50 -4.75 -32.42
N VAL A 197 -5.48 -5.55 -32.16
CA VAL A 197 -5.27 -6.23 -30.88
C VAL A 197 -4.11 -5.54 -30.15
N ARG A 198 -4.34 -5.16 -28.89
CA ARG A 198 -3.37 -4.52 -27.99
C ARG A 198 -3.15 -5.37 -26.76
N GLN A 199 -1.89 -5.53 -26.33
CA GLN A 199 -1.62 -6.13 -25.03
C GLN A 199 -1.74 -5.09 -23.90
N ILE A 200 -2.37 -5.49 -22.78
CA ILE A 200 -2.53 -4.65 -21.58
C ILE A 200 -1.70 -5.23 -20.44
N SER A 201 -1.90 -6.51 -20.15
CA SER A 201 -1.25 -7.22 -19.03
C SER A 201 -0.77 -8.61 -19.48
N ALA A 202 -0.29 -8.71 -20.71
CA ALA A 202 0.22 -9.97 -21.26
C ALA A 202 1.69 -10.20 -20.86
N LEU A 203 2.00 -11.39 -20.37
CA LEU A 203 3.35 -11.81 -19.99
C LEU A 203 4.18 -12.15 -21.24
N PRO A 204 5.40 -11.60 -21.38
CA PRO A 204 6.28 -11.95 -22.49
C PRO A 204 6.68 -13.43 -22.46
N GLY A 205 6.55 -14.10 -23.61
CA GLY A 205 6.77 -15.56 -23.73
C GLY A 205 5.51 -16.40 -23.57
N SER A 206 4.40 -15.81 -23.10
CA SER A 206 3.13 -16.51 -22.92
C SER A 206 2.31 -16.58 -24.22
N ARG A 207 1.35 -17.52 -24.23
CA ARG A 207 0.40 -17.73 -25.32
C ARG A 207 -1.00 -17.48 -24.80
N TYR A 208 -1.76 -16.68 -25.54
CA TYR A 208 -3.13 -16.31 -25.18
C TYR A 208 -4.09 -16.81 -26.25
N SER A 209 -5.13 -17.53 -25.84
CA SER A 209 -6.18 -17.97 -26.76
C SER A 209 -7.03 -16.77 -27.20
N MET A 210 -7.40 -16.78 -28.47
CA MET A 210 -8.38 -15.88 -29.07
C MET A 210 -9.42 -16.73 -29.78
N ALA A 211 -10.66 -16.26 -29.84
CA ALA A 211 -11.72 -16.92 -30.59
C ALA A 211 -12.44 -15.90 -31.45
N GLY A 212 -12.57 -16.18 -32.74
CA GLY A 212 -13.41 -15.40 -33.63
C GLY A 212 -14.79 -16.04 -33.69
N VAL A 213 -15.81 -15.20 -33.74
CA VAL A 213 -17.20 -15.60 -33.81
C VAL A 213 -17.84 -14.84 -34.97
N VAL A 214 -18.48 -15.56 -35.89
CA VAL A 214 -19.26 -14.98 -36.98
C VAL A 214 -20.71 -15.40 -36.81
N GLU A 215 -21.61 -14.42 -36.76
CA GLU A 215 -23.04 -14.61 -36.56
C GLU A 215 -23.81 -13.92 -37.69
N TRP A 216 -24.81 -14.60 -38.25
CA TRP A 216 -25.70 -14.03 -39.27
C TRP A 216 -27.11 -14.64 -39.17
N VAL A 217 -28.07 -13.98 -39.80
CA VAL A 217 -29.45 -14.47 -39.90
C VAL A 217 -29.78 -14.69 -41.37
N ASP A 218 -30.37 -15.83 -41.70
CA ASP A 218 -30.77 -16.14 -43.07
C ASP A 218 -32.10 -15.47 -43.46
N ALA A 219 -32.47 -15.58 -44.74
CA ALA A 219 -33.72 -15.02 -45.25
C ALA A 219 -34.98 -15.67 -44.65
N ALA A 220 -34.85 -16.86 -44.04
CA ALA A 220 -35.92 -17.57 -43.35
C ALA A 220 -36.03 -17.16 -41.86
N GLY A 221 -35.17 -16.26 -41.38
CA GLY A 221 -35.15 -15.77 -40.01
C GLY A 221 -34.43 -16.68 -39.01
N SER A 222 -33.68 -17.70 -39.46
CA SER A 222 -32.91 -18.58 -38.58
C SER A 222 -31.52 -18.02 -38.30
N HIS A 223 -31.05 -18.16 -37.05
CA HIS A 223 -29.72 -17.70 -36.63
C HIS A 223 -28.65 -18.73 -36.98
N HIS A 224 -27.50 -18.26 -37.44
CA HIS A 224 -26.35 -19.09 -37.76
C HIS A 224 -25.10 -18.51 -37.11
N ALA A 225 -24.28 -19.39 -36.54
CA ALA A 225 -23.05 -19.01 -35.87
C ALA A 225 -21.92 -19.99 -36.20
N ALA A 226 -20.74 -19.44 -36.46
CA ALA A 226 -19.50 -20.17 -36.67
C ALA A 226 -18.40 -19.58 -35.79
N SER A 227 -17.48 -20.41 -35.31
CA SER A 227 -16.34 -19.95 -34.52
C SER A 227 -15.06 -20.69 -34.87
N ASP A 228 -13.93 -20.01 -34.71
CA ASP A 228 -12.59 -20.58 -34.86
C ASP A 228 -11.67 -20.03 -33.76
N THR A 229 -10.62 -20.76 -33.40
CA THR A 229 -9.70 -20.39 -32.32
C THR A 229 -8.31 -20.07 -32.85
N GLY A 230 -7.80 -18.89 -32.50
CA GLY A 230 -6.44 -18.45 -32.78
C GLY A 230 -5.58 -18.37 -31.52
N ILE A 231 -4.28 -18.18 -31.70
CA ILE A 231 -3.32 -17.97 -30.61
C ILE A 231 -2.57 -16.66 -30.82
N ALA A 232 -2.54 -15.82 -29.80
CA ALA A 232 -1.62 -14.70 -29.69
C ALA A 232 -0.37 -15.11 -28.92
N ARG A 233 0.77 -15.13 -29.61
CA ARG A 233 2.08 -15.36 -29.03
C ARG A 233 2.71 -14.01 -28.73
N LEU A 234 3.09 -13.79 -27.48
CA LEU A 234 4.01 -12.71 -27.16
C LEU A 234 5.42 -13.27 -27.24
N PRO A 235 6.25 -12.84 -28.22
CA PRO A 235 7.64 -13.27 -28.25
C PRO A 235 8.30 -12.87 -26.92
N HIS A 236 9.22 -13.71 -26.42
CA HIS A 236 10.09 -13.29 -25.35
C HIS A 236 10.70 -11.95 -25.77
N LEU A 237 10.49 -10.92 -24.95
CA LEU A 237 11.29 -9.71 -25.06
C LEU A 237 12.73 -10.16 -24.77
N ARG A 238 13.49 -10.47 -25.82
CA ARG A 238 14.95 -10.36 -25.72
C ARG A 238 15.17 -8.95 -25.19
N PRO A 239 15.84 -8.78 -24.04
CA PRO A 239 16.16 -7.43 -23.60
C PRO A 239 16.81 -6.76 -24.81
N PRO A 240 16.27 -5.63 -25.30
CA PRO A 240 16.93 -4.94 -26.38
C PRO A 240 18.37 -4.71 -25.93
N PRO A 241 19.38 -4.77 -26.82
CA PRO A 241 20.64 -4.10 -26.51
C PRO A 241 20.22 -2.69 -26.10
N ILE A 242 20.51 -2.34 -24.86
CA ILE A 242 20.02 -1.16 -24.16
C ILE A 242 20.14 0.05 -25.12
N ARG A 243 19.01 0.44 -25.71
CA ARG A 243 18.86 1.68 -26.48
C ARG A 243 17.92 2.62 -25.71
N LEU A 244 18.15 2.74 -24.42
CA LEU A 244 18.01 4.02 -23.72
C LEU A 244 19.43 4.55 -23.68
N THR A 245 19.68 5.78 -24.15
CA THR A 245 21.03 6.34 -24.18
C THR A 245 21.65 6.17 -22.79
N PRO A 246 22.70 5.36 -22.63
CA PRO A 246 23.30 5.05 -21.32
C PRO A 246 23.61 6.34 -20.54
N LEU A 247 23.81 7.44 -21.26
CA LEU A 247 23.96 8.80 -20.76
C LEU A 247 22.93 9.22 -19.70
N ARG A 248 21.62 8.97 -19.83
CA ARG A 248 20.63 9.47 -18.84
C ARG A 248 20.69 8.69 -17.51
N ALA A 249 20.89 7.38 -17.56
CA ALA A 249 21.09 6.55 -16.37
C ALA A 249 22.45 6.85 -15.71
N TRP A 250 23.50 7.10 -16.51
CA TRP A 250 24.80 7.55 -16.01
C TRP A 250 24.75 8.96 -15.40
N ILE A 251 23.99 9.89 -15.97
CA ILE A 251 23.78 11.23 -15.40
C ILE A 251 23.11 11.12 -14.04
N LEU A 252 22.04 10.33 -13.93
CA LEU A 252 21.31 10.18 -12.67
C LEU A 252 22.14 9.43 -11.61
N ALA A 253 22.85 8.36 -12.00
CA ALA A 253 23.83 7.70 -11.14
C ALA A 253 24.94 8.68 -10.70
N GLY A 254 25.39 9.56 -11.60
CA GLY A 254 26.32 10.64 -11.31
C GLY A 254 25.78 11.67 -10.33
N ILE A 255 24.50 12.06 -10.43
CA ILE A 255 23.83 12.98 -9.49
C ILE A 255 23.69 12.34 -8.11
N LEU A 256 23.19 11.10 -8.03
CA LEU A 256 23.06 10.35 -6.77
C LEU A 256 24.43 10.12 -6.12
N LEU A 257 25.45 9.87 -6.94
CA LEU A 257 26.83 9.74 -6.50
C LEU A 257 27.41 11.07 -6.01
N ALA A 258 27.14 12.18 -6.69
CA ALA A 258 27.57 13.52 -6.27
C ALA A 258 26.88 13.94 -4.96
N ALA A 259 25.58 13.66 -4.82
CA ALA A 259 24.83 13.85 -3.58
C ALA A 259 25.39 12.97 -2.44
N TRP A 260 25.73 11.71 -2.74
CA TRP A 260 26.39 10.84 -1.78
C TRP A 260 27.79 11.35 -1.39
N LEU A 261 28.63 11.75 -2.35
CA LEU A 261 29.97 12.27 -2.10
C LEU A 261 29.93 13.57 -1.28
N THR A 262 28.98 14.46 -1.56
CA THR A 262 28.79 15.69 -0.75
C THR A 262 28.29 15.37 0.66
N ALA A 263 27.37 14.42 0.82
CA ALA A 263 26.94 13.93 2.14
C ALA A 263 28.10 13.25 2.90
N GLN A 264 28.89 12.40 2.24
CA GLN A 264 30.12 11.81 2.78
C GLN A 264 31.08 12.89 3.25
N TRP A 265 31.33 13.91 2.42
CA TRP A 265 32.29 14.97 2.72
C TRP A 265 31.87 15.79 3.93
N ARG A 266 30.57 16.04 4.10
CA ARG A 266 30.01 16.73 5.28
C ARG A 266 30.02 15.87 6.55
N LEU A 267 29.78 14.56 6.45
CA LEU A 267 29.79 13.63 7.58
C LEU A 267 31.21 13.24 8.01
N CYS A 268 32.11 13.05 7.06
CA CYS A 268 33.53 12.73 7.24
C CYS A 268 34.33 13.16 5.99
N PRO A 269 35.01 14.33 6.02
CA PRO A 269 35.86 14.77 4.93
C PRO A 269 36.84 13.66 4.53
N LEU A 270 36.98 13.42 3.23
CA LEU A 270 38.03 12.51 2.75
C LEU A 270 39.37 13.02 3.28
N PRO A 271 40.22 12.16 3.88
CA PRO A 271 41.55 12.59 4.25
C PRO A 271 42.25 13.16 3.01
N ARG A 272 42.99 14.26 3.16
CA ARG A 272 43.69 14.93 2.04
C ARG A 272 44.62 14.00 1.25
N SER A 273 44.97 12.85 1.83
CA SER A 273 45.81 11.79 1.27
C SER A 273 45.06 10.58 0.70
N THR A 274 43.72 10.60 0.58
CA THR A 274 43.00 9.43 0.01
C THR A 274 43.47 9.23 -1.44
N PRO A 275 44.08 8.08 -1.79
CA PRO A 275 44.60 7.87 -3.14
C PRO A 275 43.46 7.98 -4.16
N PHE A 276 43.68 8.72 -5.26
CA PHE A 276 42.70 8.86 -6.35
C PHE A 276 42.16 7.50 -6.84
N ARG A 277 43.01 6.48 -6.82
CA ARG A 277 42.65 5.08 -7.13
C ARG A 277 41.56 4.51 -6.22
N GLU A 278 41.59 4.80 -4.91
CA GLU A 278 40.57 4.32 -3.97
C GLU A 278 39.23 5.00 -4.20
N LEU A 279 39.25 6.30 -4.50
CA LEU A 279 38.05 7.05 -4.89
C LEU A 279 37.42 6.39 -6.13
N LEU A 280 38.18 6.21 -7.22
CA LEU A 280 37.70 5.55 -8.44
C LEU A 280 37.12 4.16 -8.16
N LEU A 281 37.78 3.32 -7.35
CA LEU A 281 37.28 1.99 -7.01
C LEU A 281 35.96 2.04 -6.24
N ASN A 282 35.79 3.01 -5.33
CA ASN A 282 34.51 3.19 -4.63
C ASN A 282 33.43 3.72 -5.57
N LEU A 283 33.77 4.58 -6.54
CA LEU A 283 32.84 5.02 -7.59
C LEU A 283 32.34 3.83 -8.41
N PHE A 284 33.25 2.98 -8.89
CA PHE A 284 32.90 1.77 -9.64
C PHE A 284 32.04 0.81 -8.80
N LEU A 285 32.34 0.66 -7.51
CA LEU A 285 31.54 -0.17 -6.60
C LEU A 285 30.09 0.31 -6.54
N PHE A 286 29.87 1.59 -6.23
CA PHE A 286 28.51 2.13 -6.12
C PHE A 286 27.80 2.16 -7.47
N ALA A 287 28.51 2.45 -8.56
CA ALA A 287 27.98 2.32 -9.90
C ALA A 287 27.50 0.88 -10.18
N GLY A 288 28.27 -0.14 -9.78
CA GLY A 288 27.87 -1.55 -9.89
C GLY A 288 26.65 -1.90 -9.04
N ILE A 289 26.60 -1.44 -7.79
CA ILE A 289 25.43 -1.63 -6.90
C ILE A 289 24.18 -1.02 -7.53
N TYR A 290 24.24 0.25 -7.94
CA TYR A 290 23.08 0.93 -8.54
C TYR A 290 22.71 0.34 -9.89
N LEU A 291 23.67 -0.08 -10.71
CA LEU A 291 23.39 -0.79 -11.96
C LEU A 291 22.63 -2.08 -11.68
N CYS A 292 23.03 -2.86 -10.66
CA CYS A 292 22.30 -4.04 -10.23
C CYS A 292 20.86 -3.68 -9.80
N LEU A 293 20.70 -2.71 -8.90
CA LEU A 293 19.37 -2.28 -8.43
C LEU A 293 18.47 -1.80 -9.58
N PHE A 294 18.97 -0.96 -10.48
CA PHE A 294 18.21 -0.43 -11.61
C PHE A 294 18.02 -1.43 -12.76
N THR A 295 18.70 -2.59 -12.72
CA THR A 295 18.36 -3.72 -13.61
C THR A 295 17.01 -4.32 -13.22
N TYR A 296 16.69 -4.33 -11.92
CA TYR A 296 15.44 -4.88 -11.38
C TYR A 296 14.37 -3.82 -11.10
N ILE A 297 14.78 -2.57 -10.85
CA ILE A 297 13.89 -1.43 -10.67
C ILE A 297 13.87 -0.62 -11.97
N PRO A 298 12.87 -0.80 -12.85
CA PRO A 298 12.88 -0.18 -14.16
C PRO A 298 12.73 1.34 -14.03
N ILE A 299 13.74 2.08 -14.51
CA ILE A 299 13.72 3.55 -14.47
C ILE A 299 12.47 4.11 -15.18
N ARG A 300 11.98 3.42 -16.22
CA ARG A 300 10.73 3.79 -16.92
C ARG A 300 9.56 3.91 -15.95
N ASP A 301 9.42 2.98 -15.01
CA ASP A 301 8.32 2.97 -14.05
C ASP A 301 8.48 4.12 -13.06
N LEU A 302 9.72 4.40 -12.60
CA LEU A 302 10.03 5.54 -11.74
C LEU A 302 9.81 6.91 -12.40
N MET A 303 9.99 7.00 -13.71
CA MET A 303 9.80 8.22 -14.51
C MET A 303 8.36 8.46 -14.94
N ASN A 304 7.45 7.52 -14.67
CA ASN A 304 6.07 7.68 -15.06
C ASN A 304 5.37 8.72 -14.14
N PRO A 305 4.68 9.74 -14.68
CA PRO A 305 3.99 10.74 -13.87
C PRO A 305 2.61 10.30 -13.37
N ALA A 306 2.06 9.20 -13.89
CA ALA A 306 0.74 8.70 -13.51
C ALA A 306 0.73 8.10 -12.10
N LEU A 307 -0.49 8.05 -11.54
CA LEU A 307 -0.75 7.57 -10.18
C LEU A 307 -0.51 6.06 -10.08
N ALA A 308 0.31 5.64 -9.11
CA ALA A 308 0.51 4.24 -8.82
C ALA A 308 -0.67 3.69 -8.01
N VAL A 309 -1.25 2.58 -8.43
CA VAL A 309 -2.45 2.02 -7.75
C VAL A 309 -2.29 0.57 -7.32
N GLY A 310 -1.12 -0.02 -7.55
CA GLY A 310 -0.83 -1.39 -7.15
C GLY A 310 -0.55 -1.54 -5.66
N GLY A 311 -0.97 -2.66 -5.08
CA GLY A 311 -0.66 -2.99 -3.68
C GLY A 311 -1.17 -1.94 -2.70
N ASP A 312 -0.34 -1.51 -1.73
CA ASP A 312 -0.74 -0.53 -0.71
C ASP A 312 -0.54 0.93 -1.15
N THR A 313 -0.01 1.18 -2.35
CA THR A 313 0.26 2.54 -2.86
C THR A 313 -0.95 3.50 -2.87
N PRO A 314 -2.20 3.07 -3.15
CA PRO A 314 -3.36 3.98 -3.17
C PRO A 314 -3.54 4.78 -1.87
N ALA A 315 -3.34 4.14 -0.71
CA ALA A 315 -3.49 4.77 0.60
C ALA A 315 -2.49 5.93 0.78
N HIS A 316 -1.26 5.75 0.31
CA HIS A 316 -0.18 6.72 0.49
C HIS A 316 -0.39 8.00 -0.31
N HIS A 317 -1.23 7.98 -1.36
CA HIS A 317 -1.51 9.16 -2.16
C HIS A 317 -2.29 10.21 -1.40
N TYR A 318 -3.32 9.80 -0.66
CA TYR A 318 -4.08 10.71 0.20
C TYR A 318 -3.19 11.31 1.29
N LEU A 319 -2.32 10.51 1.93
CA LEU A 319 -1.37 10.98 2.95
C LEU A 319 -0.44 12.07 2.42
N ALA A 320 0.22 11.81 1.28
CA ALA A 320 1.16 12.76 0.68
C ALA A 320 0.45 14.01 0.14
N GLY A 321 -0.71 13.84 -0.49
CA GLY A 321 -1.51 14.93 -1.05
C GLY A 321 -2.04 15.88 0.01
N HIS A 322 -2.65 15.34 1.05
CA HIS A 322 -3.18 16.12 2.17
C HIS A 322 -2.05 16.86 2.90
N LEU A 323 -0.93 16.18 3.20
CA LEU A 323 0.23 16.81 3.83
C LEU A 323 0.81 17.94 2.98
N LYS A 324 0.91 17.76 1.66
CA LYS A 324 1.38 18.80 0.75
C LYS A 324 0.52 20.06 0.87
N GLN A 325 -0.80 19.90 0.77
CA GLN A 325 -1.73 21.02 0.87
C GLN A 325 -1.62 21.71 2.24
N GLN A 326 -1.63 20.96 3.34
CA GLN A 326 -1.62 21.53 4.69
C GLN A 326 -0.28 22.17 5.06
N PHE A 327 0.83 21.56 4.65
CA PHE A 327 2.16 22.08 4.94
C PHE A 327 2.45 23.35 4.15
N PHE A 328 2.19 23.38 2.84
CA PHE A 328 2.52 24.55 2.01
C PHE A 328 1.53 25.71 2.16
N ASN A 329 0.25 25.44 2.43
CA ASN A 329 -0.75 26.51 2.56
C ASN A 329 -0.87 27.03 4.00
N HIS A 330 -0.67 26.17 5.01
CA HIS A 330 -0.94 26.51 6.41
C HIS A 330 0.25 26.27 7.36
N GLY A 331 1.37 25.70 6.89
CA GLY A 331 2.52 25.37 7.74
C GLY A 331 2.28 24.19 8.70
N ASN A 332 1.22 23.41 8.51
CA ASN A 332 0.82 22.35 9.41
C ASN A 332 1.31 20.98 8.94
N ILE A 333 2.02 20.26 9.81
CA ILE A 333 2.40 18.85 9.57
C ILE A 333 1.31 17.91 10.08
N VAL A 334 0.79 18.18 11.29
CA VAL A 334 -0.35 17.46 11.88
C VAL A 334 -1.60 18.29 11.64
N SER A 335 -2.61 17.68 11.04
CA SER A 335 -3.84 18.37 10.62
C SER A 335 -5.02 17.40 10.61
N TRP A 336 -6.24 17.94 10.71
CA TRP A 336 -7.45 17.14 10.55
C TRP A 336 -7.64 16.77 9.09
N ALA A 337 -7.93 15.51 8.81
CA ALA A 337 -8.08 15.00 7.47
C ALA A 337 -9.45 14.31 7.31
N PRO A 338 -10.41 14.90 6.57
CA PRO A 338 -11.80 14.44 6.55
C PRO A 338 -12.06 13.23 5.62
N GLY A 339 -11.11 12.92 4.74
CA GLY A 339 -11.29 11.98 3.62
C GLY A 339 -11.45 10.50 4.00
N TRP A 340 -11.00 10.06 5.17
CA TRP A 340 -11.16 8.69 5.68
C TRP A 340 -11.80 8.69 7.06
N TRP A 341 -12.43 7.59 7.46
CA TRP A 341 -12.82 7.32 8.85
C TRP A 341 -13.73 8.37 9.49
N CYS A 342 -14.52 9.10 8.70
CA CYS A 342 -15.25 10.29 9.15
C CYS A 342 -14.36 11.42 9.71
N GLY A 343 -13.06 11.39 9.44
CA GLY A 343 -12.06 12.35 9.89
C GLY A 343 -11.09 11.77 10.94
N PHE A 344 -9.83 12.16 10.88
CA PHE A 344 -8.81 11.80 11.86
C PHE A 344 -7.63 12.80 11.89
N PRO A 345 -6.83 12.85 12.98
CA PRO A 345 -5.67 13.72 13.08
C PRO A 345 -4.47 13.13 12.34
N MET A 346 -4.36 13.39 11.04
CA MET A 346 -3.31 12.83 10.19
C MET A 346 -1.92 13.22 10.71
N PHE A 347 -1.00 12.24 10.72
CA PHE A 347 0.36 12.32 11.29
C PHE A 347 0.46 12.54 12.80
N GLN A 348 -0.64 12.56 13.57
CA GLN A 348 -0.53 12.57 15.04
C GLN A 348 0.05 11.25 15.57
N TYR A 349 -0.29 10.11 14.97
CA TYR A 349 0.18 8.76 15.34
C TYR A 349 0.93 8.05 14.19
N TYR A 350 1.40 8.80 13.20
CA TYR A 350 2.10 8.26 12.04
C TYR A 350 3.25 9.15 11.59
N PHE A 351 4.20 8.61 10.82
CA PHE A 351 5.50 9.24 10.59
C PHE A 351 5.51 10.19 9.38
N PRO A 352 5.80 11.49 9.56
CA PRO A 352 5.66 12.48 8.48
C PRO A 352 6.83 12.55 7.50
N LEU A 353 8.07 12.16 7.88
CA LEU A 353 9.26 12.51 7.07
C LEU A 353 9.20 12.06 5.60
N PRO A 354 8.89 10.79 5.27
CA PRO A 354 8.87 10.37 3.87
C PRO A 354 7.85 11.16 3.05
N TYR A 355 6.70 11.49 3.64
CA TYR A 355 5.63 12.24 2.96
C TYR A 355 5.98 13.72 2.81
N LEU A 356 6.69 14.31 3.78
CA LEU A 356 7.26 15.66 3.63
C LEU A 356 8.27 15.69 2.47
N LEU A 357 9.11 14.67 2.34
CA LEU A 357 10.04 14.55 1.22
C LEU A 357 9.32 14.38 -0.12
N MET A 358 8.24 13.59 -0.18
CA MET A 358 7.37 13.47 -1.36
C MET A 358 6.74 14.81 -1.72
N ALA A 359 6.15 15.50 -0.75
CA ALA A 359 5.52 16.80 -0.93
C ALA A 359 6.52 17.84 -1.45
N ALA A 360 7.69 17.94 -0.80
CA ALA A 360 8.77 18.84 -1.18
C ALA A 360 9.29 18.55 -2.60
N LEU A 361 9.61 17.29 -2.92
CA LEU A 361 10.09 16.94 -4.26
C LEU A 361 9.01 17.19 -5.33
N SER A 362 7.74 16.92 -5.01
CA SER A 362 6.60 17.17 -5.91
C SER A 362 6.28 18.65 -6.17
N SER A 363 6.97 19.58 -5.50
CA SER A 363 6.91 21.01 -5.82
C SER A 363 7.80 21.39 -7.01
N VAL A 364 8.77 20.53 -7.35
CA VAL A 364 9.75 20.76 -8.43
C VAL A 364 9.52 19.82 -9.62
N ILE A 365 9.08 18.59 -9.37
CA ILE A 365 8.82 17.57 -10.40
C ILE A 365 7.39 17.01 -10.29
N PRO A 366 6.85 16.34 -11.34
CA PRO A 366 5.52 15.74 -11.28
C PRO A 366 5.34 14.81 -10.07
N TYR A 367 4.14 14.87 -9.47
CA TYR A 367 3.83 14.15 -8.22
C TYR A 367 4.08 12.65 -8.29
N GLY A 368 3.62 11.96 -9.36
CA GLY A 368 3.84 10.52 -9.50
C GLY A 368 5.31 10.13 -9.54
N ILE A 369 6.15 10.95 -10.16
CA ILE A 369 7.61 10.76 -10.20
C ILE A 369 8.20 10.96 -8.81
N ALA A 370 7.85 12.07 -8.13
CA ALA A 370 8.31 12.36 -6.77
C ALA A 370 7.94 11.25 -5.78
N PHE A 371 6.70 10.76 -5.85
CA PHE A 371 6.21 9.66 -5.04
C PHE A 371 7.08 8.40 -5.19
N ARG A 372 7.32 7.97 -6.43
CA ARG A 372 8.09 6.76 -6.75
C ARG A 372 9.57 6.85 -6.36
N TRP A 373 10.18 8.03 -6.44
CA TRP A 373 11.57 8.20 -6.00
C TRP A 373 11.71 8.13 -4.49
N ILE A 374 10.82 8.82 -3.77
CA ILE A 374 10.89 8.84 -2.31
C ILE A 374 10.46 7.50 -1.72
N SER A 375 9.52 6.78 -2.34
CA SER A 375 9.13 5.44 -1.88
C SER A 375 10.30 4.44 -1.89
N ILE A 376 11.24 4.55 -2.84
CA ILE A 376 12.44 3.71 -2.89
C ILE A 376 13.70 4.35 -2.28
N LEU A 377 13.60 5.55 -1.69
CA LEU A 377 14.77 6.26 -1.17
C LEU A 377 15.53 5.44 -0.12
N GLY A 378 14.81 4.69 0.72
CA GLY A 378 15.40 3.76 1.68
C GLY A 378 16.26 2.68 1.03
N ILE A 379 15.77 2.08 -0.05
CA ILE A 379 16.46 1.04 -0.85
C ILE A 379 17.77 1.61 -1.43
N LEU A 380 17.71 2.81 -2.02
CA LEU A 380 18.88 3.44 -2.64
C LEU A 380 19.90 3.95 -1.61
N ALA A 381 19.43 4.45 -0.46
CA ALA A 381 20.29 5.02 0.57
C ALA A 381 20.92 3.98 1.50
N LEU A 382 20.42 2.74 1.53
CA LEU A 382 20.90 1.71 2.45
C LEU A 382 22.35 1.27 2.21
N PRO A 383 22.77 0.85 1.00
CA PRO A 383 24.18 0.51 0.73
C PRO A 383 25.18 1.62 1.10
N PRO A 384 24.98 2.90 0.70
CA PRO A 384 25.90 3.96 1.10
C PRO A 384 25.87 4.25 2.60
N ALA A 385 24.72 4.18 3.27
CA ALA A 385 24.64 4.38 4.72
C ALA A 385 25.43 3.31 5.48
N ALA A 386 25.31 2.04 5.08
CA ALA A 386 26.04 0.93 5.66
C ALA A 386 27.56 1.05 5.47
N TYR A 387 28.01 1.48 4.27
CA TYR A 387 29.42 1.82 4.01
C TYR A 387 29.92 2.92 4.96
N THR A 388 29.11 3.96 5.14
CA THR A 388 29.45 5.12 5.97
C THR A 388 29.64 4.74 7.43
N LEU A 389 28.73 3.91 7.95
CA LEU A 389 28.80 3.36 9.30
C LEU A 389 30.12 2.60 9.49
N ALA A 390 30.41 1.62 8.63
CA ALA A 390 31.66 0.85 8.70
C ALA A 390 32.91 1.74 8.60
N ARG A 391 32.87 2.79 7.77
CA ARG A 391 33.97 3.76 7.63
C ARG A 391 34.20 4.58 8.91
N ILE A 392 33.14 5.09 9.53
CA ILE A 392 33.24 5.91 10.74
C ILE A 392 33.71 5.08 11.95
N PHE A 393 33.39 3.78 11.95
CA PHE A 393 33.91 2.80 12.90
C PHE A 393 35.33 2.29 12.57
N ASP A 394 36.07 2.99 11.71
CA ASP A 394 37.46 2.68 11.33
C ASP A 394 37.69 1.25 10.80
N GLN A 395 36.68 0.61 10.20
CA GLN A 395 36.83 -0.76 9.69
C GLN A 395 37.78 -0.83 8.48
N PRO A 396 38.43 -1.97 8.18
CA PRO A 396 39.22 -2.15 6.96
C PRO A 396 38.43 -1.90 5.67
N LEU A 397 39.11 -1.55 4.57
CA LEU A 397 38.45 -1.22 3.30
C LEU A 397 37.66 -2.41 2.73
N SER A 398 38.16 -3.64 2.90
CA SER A 398 37.45 -4.87 2.56
C SER A 398 36.07 -4.92 3.22
N VAL A 399 36.01 -4.71 4.54
CA VAL A 399 34.80 -4.70 5.35
C VAL A 399 33.85 -3.61 4.90
N ARG A 400 34.33 -2.37 4.74
CA ARG A 400 33.48 -1.25 4.31
C ARG A 400 32.74 -1.56 3.01
N ARG A 401 33.46 -2.09 2.02
CA ARG A 401 32.90 -2.45 0.71
C ARG A 401 31.94 -3.63 0.82
N LEU A 402 32.32 -4.64 1.60
CA LEU A 402 31.52 -5.82 1.88
C LEU A 402 30.18 -5.51 2.56
N THR A 403 30.19 -4.62 3.55
CA THR A 403 28.97 -4.15 4.20
C THR A 403 28.04 -3.46 3.21
N ALA A 404 28.58 -2.65 2.28
CA ALA A 404 27.79 -2.01 1.23
C ALA A 404 27.19 -3.02 0.24
N ILE A 405 28.01 -3.97 -0.24
CA ILE A 405 27.59 -5.02 -1.18
C ILE A 405 26.52 -5.91 -0.53
N GLY A 406 26.72 -6.29 0.74
CA GLY A 406 25.78 -7.12 1.50
C GLY A 406 24.38 -6.52 1.62
N MET A 407 24.22 -5.20 1.49
CA MET A 407 22.89 -4.59 1.48
C MET A 407 22.08 -5.00 0.25
N VAL A 408 22.70 -5.38 -0.87
CA VAL A 408 21.99 -5.86 -2.06
C VAL A 408 21.22 -7.15 -1.76
N PRO A 409 21.84 -8.28 -1.37
CA PRO A 409 21.08 -9.50 -1.06
C PRO A 409 20.11 -9.31 0.12
N PHE A 410 20.40 -8.41 1.08
CA PHE A 410 19.46 -8.04 2.14
C PHE A 410 18.17 -7.40 1.61
N LEU A 411 18.28 -6.52 0.61
CA LEU A 411 17.13 -5.87 -0.03
C LEU A 411 16.29 -6.86 -0.85
N PHE A 412 16.89 -7.96 -1.31
CA PHE A 412 16.24 -9.00 -2.13
C PHE A 412 15.74 -10.20 -1.34
N ILE A 413 15.75 -10.13 0.01
CA ILE A 413 15.16 -11.20 0.82
C ILE A 413 13.66 -11.33 0.51
N HIS A 414 13.29 -12.48 -0.04
CA HIS A 414 11.93 -12.79 -0.50
C HIS A 414 11.17 -13.73 0.44
N THR A 415 11.77 -14.15 1.56
CA THR A 415 11.15 -15.08 2.52
C THR A 415 9.91 -14.49 3.21
N HIS A 416 9.69 -13.18 3.08
CA HIS A 416 8.57 -12.49 3.69
C HIS A 416 8.25 -11.18 2.95
N THR A 417 6.98 -10.80 3.03
CA THR A 417 6.46 -9.49 2.65
C THR A 417 5.98 -8.77 3.92
N MET A 418 5.95 -7.44 3.91
CA MET A 418 5.41 -6.63 5.02
C MET A 418 6.15 -6.67 6.37
N TRP A 419 7.41 -7.15 6.47
CA TRP A 419 8.15 -7.10 7.76
C TRP A 419 9.02 -5.84 7.92
N GLY A 420 9.71 -5.41 6.87
CA GLY A 420 10.43 -4.13 6.83
C GLY A 420 11.62 -4.14 5.88
N VAL A 421 12.09 -2.94 5.51
CA VAL A 421 13.37 -2.62 4.82
C VAL A 421 13.61 -3.20 3.42
N ASN A 422 13.33 -4.49 3.18
CA ASN A 422 13.54 -5.14 1.89
C ASN A 422 12.62 -4.54 0.78
N ILE A 423 12.86 -4.87 -0.49
CA ILE A 423 12.11 -4.30 -1.63
C ILE A 423 10.63 -4.68 -1.57
N TYR A 424 10.31 -5.95 -1.31
CA TYR A 424 8.93 -6.45 -1.22
C TYR A 424 8.14 -5.73 -0.14
N SER A 425 8.76 -5.65 1.04
CA SER A 425 8.35 -4.95 2.24
C SER A 425 8.11 -3.45 1.98
N THR A 426 9.06 -2.77 1.34
CA THR A 426 8.97 -1.34 1.03
C THR A 426 7.75 -1.04 0.17
N LEU A 427 7.54 -1.84 -0.88
CA LEU A 427 6.43 -1.68 -1.81
C LEU A 427 5.08 -2.17 -1.25
N ALA A 428 5.09 -3.05 -0.24
CA ALA A 428 3.91 -3.39 0.56
C ALA A 428 3.58 -2.32 1.62
N GLY A 429 3.82 -1.04 1.32
CA GLY A 429 3.42 0.11 2.14
C GLY A 429 4.35 0.52 3.28
N MET A 430 5.50 -0.14 3.47
CA MET A 430 6.44 0.20 4.55
C MET A 430 7.53 1.20 4.15
N ILE A 431 7.13 2.22 3.41
CA ILE A 431 8.02 3.28 2.91
C ILE A 431 8.73 3.98 4.08
N ALA A 432 7.99 4.32 5.14
CA ALA A 432 8.53 5.01 6.31
C ALA A 432 9.61 4.18 7.03
N ASN A 433 9.37 2.89 7.21
CA ASN A 433 10.36 1.97 7.75
C ASN A 433 11.62 1.90 6.88
N SER A 434 11.44 1.72 5.56
CA SER A 434 12.53 1.62 4.59
C SER A 434 13.42 2.86 4.59
N VAL A 435 12.85 4.07 4.55
CA VAL A 435 13.59 5.34 4.61
C VAL A 435 14.30 5.53 5.95
N SER A 436 13.68 5.10 7.05
CA SER A 436 14.25 5.28 8.39
C SER A 436 15.50 4.44 8.66
N PHE A 437 15.66 3.30 7.99
CA PHE A 437 16.78 2.38 8.25
C PHE A 437 18.16 2.98 7.89
N PRO A 438 18.40 3.54 6.69
CA PRO A 438 19.65 4.25 6.42
C PRO A 438 19.86 5.47 7.32
N VAL A 439 18.79 6.20 7.68
CA VAL A 439 18.88 7.32 8.62
C VAL A 439 19.38 6.85 10.00
N MET A 440 18.90 5.70 10.48
CA MET A 440 19.37 5.07 11.71
C MET A 440 20.87 4.74 11.64
N LEU A 441 21.34 4.17 10.53
CA LEU A 441 22.76 3.84 10.38
C LEU A 441 23.64 5.11 10.39
N LEU A 442 23.20 6.17 9.72
CA LEU A 442 23.91 7.46 9.73
C LEU A 442 23.88 8.12 11.12
N PHE A 443 22.74 8.04 11.82
CA PHE A 443 22.61 8.48 13.21
C PHE A 443 23.59 7.74 14.11
N LEU A 444 23.60 6.40 14.08
CA LEU A 444 24.52 5.57 14.87
C LEU A 444 25.99 5.87 14.57
N ALA A 445 26.32 6.11 13.30
CA ALA A 445 27.66 6.50 12.91
C ALA A 445 28.05 7.87 13.50
N SER A 446 27.16 8.85 13.44
CA SER A 446 27.41 10.17 14.02
C SER A 446 27.48 10.13 15.54
N ALA A 447 26.56 9.42 16.20
CA ALA A 447 26.52 9.23 17.64
C ALA A 447 27.78 8.51 18.17
N PHE A 448 28.27 7.48 17.47
CA PHE A 448 29.53 6.83 17.82
C PHE A 448 30.71 7.80 17.77
N ARG A 449 30.77 8.64 16.74
CA ARG A 449 31.85 9.63 16.60
C ARG A 449 31.80 10.68 17.70
N ASP A 450 30.60 11.12 18.07
CA ASP A 450 30.40 12.13 19.11
C ASP A 450 30.68 11.54 20.50
N ALA A 451 30.34 10.26 20.70
CA ALA A 451 30.67 9.50 21.90
C ALA A 451 32.17 9.28 22.05
N ARG A 452 32.88 8.94 20.96
CA ARG A 452 34.33 8.74 20.93
C ARG A 452 35.10 10.03 21.22
N ASP A 453 34.65 11.14 20.65
CA ASP A 453 35.29 12.45 20.77
C ASP A 453 34.79 13.24 22.00
N ALA A 454 33.80 12.73 22.75
CA ALA A 454 33.02 13.45 23.76
C ALA A 454 32.68 14.89 23.33
N SER A 455 32.17 15.02 22.10
CA SER A 455 31.93 16.31 21.46
C SER A 455 30.51 16.37 20.92
N PHE A 456 29.73 17.32 21.42
CA PHE A 456 28.38 17.60 20.92
C PHE A 456 28.41 18.07 19.47
N ARG A 457 27.55 17.52 18.60
CA ARG A 457 27.42 18.01 17.22
C ARG A 457 25.97 18.04 16.75
N LEU A 458 25.56 19.22 16.24
CA LEU A 458 24.22 19.43 15.68
C LEU A 458 23.82 18.44 14.58
N ARG A 459 24.76 17.86 13.83
CA ARG A 459 24.44 16.85 12.81
C ARG A 459 23.80 15.59 13.41
N THR A 460 24.22 15.17 14.61
CA THR A 460 23.67 13.98 15.29
C THR A 460 22.25 14.26 15.74
N VAL A 461 22.02 15.47 16.25
CA VAL A 461 20.68 15.99 16.58
C VAL A 461 19.76 15.98 15.36
N TRP A 462 20.21 16.49 14.19
CA TRP A 462 19.38 16.48 12.98
C TRP A 462 19.08 15.07 12.45
N LEU A 463 20.05 14.16 12.51
CA LEU A 463 19.85 12.76 12.13
C LEU A 463 18.86 12.08 13.08
N ALA A 464 18.95 12.35 14.38
CA ALA A 464 18.02 11.82 15.37
C ALA A 464 16.60 12.41 15.21
N VAL A 465 16.46 13.71 14.96
CA VAL A 465 15.16 14.34 14.63
C VAL A 465 14.56 13.69 13.38
N GLY A 466 15.35 13.53 12.31
CA GLY A 466 14.92 12.85 11.09
C GLY A 466 14.50 11.40 11.37
N LEU A 467 15.24 10.68 12.21
CA LEU A 467 14.93 9.31 12.60
C LEU A 467 13.57 9.21 13.33
N VAL A 468 13.36 10.06 14.34
CA VAL A 468 12.09 10.15 15.10
C VAL A 468 10.92 10.47 14.18
N MET A 469 11.11 11.37 13.22
CA MET A 469 10.08 11.71 12.22
C MET A 469 9.87 10.63 11.14
N SER A 470 10.73 9.61 11.07
CA SER A 470 10.68 8.58 10.02
C SER A 470 9.98 7.30 10.47
N HIS A 471 10.35 6.74 11.62
CA HIS A 471 9.74 5.48 12.08
C HIS A 471 10.05 5.17 13.56
N PHE A 472 9.08 4.61 14.28
CA PHE A 472 9.18 4.28 15.71
C PHE A 472 10.26 3.23 16.00
N PHE A 473 10.20 2.06 15.34
CA PHE A 473 11.09 0.94 15.66
C PHE A 473 12.57 1.24 15.43
N THR A 474 12.93 1.95 14.34
CA THR A 474 14.32 2.33 14.07
C THR A 474 14.79 3.44 15.00
N SER A 475 13.90 4.33 15.43
CA SER A 475 14.21 5.32 16.48
C SER A 475 14.52 4.65 17.81
N LEU A 476 13.70 3.70 18.23
CA LEU A 476 13.88 2.97 19.48
C LEU A 476 15.17 2.15 19.47
N VAL A 477 15.34 1.27 18.47
CA VAL A 477 16.54 0.43 18.36
C VAL A 477 17.79 1.29 18.19
N GLY A 478 17.73 2.34 17.37
CA GLY A 478 18.82 3.29 17.20
C GLY A 478 19.22 3.97 18.50
N ALA A 479 18.26 4.49 19.27
CA ALA A 479 18.52 5.13 20.56
C ALA A 479 19.12 4.16 21.58
N MET A 480 18.58 2.94 21.70
CA MET A 480 19.11 1.91 22.61
C MET A 480 20.54 1.53 22.23
N CYS A 481 20.81 1.32 20.94
CA CYS A 481 22.16 1.06 20.45
C CYS A 481 23.13 2.22 20.72
N ALA A 482 22.70 3.47 20.55
CA ALA A 482 23.52 4.65 20.86
C ALA A 482 23.88 4.75 22.36
N VAL A 483 22.94 4.42 23.25
CA VAL A 483 23.20 4.35 24.70
C VAL A 483 24.19 3.22 25.02
N CYS A 484 24.01 2.02 24.45
CA CYS A 484 24.94 0.91 24.68
C CYS A 484 26.36 1.22 24.17
N LEU A 485 26.50 1.89 23.02
CA LEU A 485 27.79 2.35 22.49
C LEU A 485 28.53 3.26 23.49
N ALA A 486 27.80 4.12 24.21
CA ALA A 486 28.33 5.03 25.22
C ALA A 486 29.04 4.31 26.38
N MET A 487 28.58 3.08 26.68
CA MET A 487 29.06 2.28 27.81
C MET A 487 30.31 1.45 27.46
N LEU A 488 30.64 1.32 26.16
CA LEU A 488 31.64 0.37 25.64
C LEU A 488 32.86 1.08 25.02
N TRP A 489 33.69 1.76 25.83
CA TRP A 489 34.96 2.44 25.44
C TRP A 489 34.92 3.90 24.97
N PRO A 490 34.46 4.83 25.81
CA PRO A 490 34.79 6.24 25.62
C PRO A 490 36.24 6.52 26.03
N ARG A 491 37.08 6.93 25.07
CA ARG A 491 38.47 7.39 25.32
C ARG A 491 38.54 8.51 26.36
N THR A 492 37.47 9.27 26.49
CA THR A 492 37.30 10.46 27.32
C THR A 492 36.51 10.19 28.61
N GLY A 493 36.11 8.94 28.85
CA GLY A 493 35.37 8.49 30.04
C GLY A 493 33.84 8.50 29.90
N ILE A 494 33.17 7.51 30.53
CA ILE A 494 31.73 7.23 30.39
C ILE A 494 30.86 8.44 30.75
N ARG A 495 31.20 9.15 31.83
CA ARG A 495 30.44 10.31 32.29
C ARG A 495 30.36 11.42 31.23
N ARG A 496 31.48 11.77 30.58
CA ARG A 496 31.51 12.84 29.58
C ARG A 496 30.71 12.45 28.33
N THR A 497 30.86 11.21 27.90
CA THR A 497 30.11 10.67 26.76
C THR A 497 28.60 10.63 27.04
N LEU A 498 28.17 10.18 28.22
CA LEU A 498 26.76 10.22 28.61
C LEU A 498 26.21 11.65 28.64
N ILE A 499 26.97 12.62 29.14
CA ILE A 499 26.55 14.03 29.13
C ILE A 499 26.30 14.50 27.69
N VAL A 500 27.20 14.18 26.75
CA VAL A 500 27.02 14.56 25.33
C VAL A 500 25.76 13.94 24.75
N LEU A 501 25.58 12.62 24.88
CA LEU A 501 24.42 11.93 24.32
C LEU A 501 23.10 12.36 24.96
N VAL A 502 23.09 12.60 26.28
CA VAL A 502 21.92 13.16 26.98
C VAL A 502 21.63 14.58 26.53
N THR A 503 22.66 15.41 26.30
CA THR A 503 22.48 16.77 25.78
C THR A 503 21.90 16.76 24.37
N GLU A 504 22.40 15.86 23.50
CA GLU A 504 21.85 15.66 22.16
C GLU A 504 20.41 15.16 22.22
N ALA A 505 20.13 14.15 23.05
CA ALA A 505 18.78 13.61 23.24
C ALA A 505 17.81 14.67 23.80
N ALA A 506 18.26 15.50 24.74
CA ALA A 506 17.47 16.61 25.29
C ALA A 506 17.13 17.63 24.21
N LEU A 507 18.09 17.99 23.34
CA LEU A 507 17.82 18.90 22.23
C LEU A 507 16.89 18.27 21.19
N VAL A 508 17.04 16.99 20.87
CA VAL A 508 16.11 16.24 20.01
C VAL A 508 14.70 16.27 20.60
N PHE A 509 14.57 16.00 21.90
CA PHE A 509 13.29 16.06 22.60
C PHE A 509 12.65 17.45 22.49
N LEU A 510 13.40 18.52 22.76
CA LEU A 510 12.89 19.90 22.60
C LEU A 510 12.41 20.15 21.16
N LEU A 511 13.24 19.84 20.17
CA LEU A 511 12.90 20.02 18.74
C LEU A 511 11.71 19.17 18.29
N MET A 512 11.45 18.02 18.93
CA MET A 512 10.32 17.13 18.64
C MET A 512 9.15 17.26 19.62
N ALA A 513 9.22 18.16 20.60
CA ALA A 513 8.22 18.30 21.64
C ALA A 513 6.82 18.62 21.08
N TRP A 514 6.75 19.39 19.99
CA TRP A 514 5.52 19.67 19.25
C TRP A 514 4.76 18.41 18.80
N TRP A 515 5.44 17.28 18.60
CA TRP A 515 4.86 16.02 18.18
C TRP A 515 4.76 15.01 19.32
N LEU A 516 5.86 14.82 20.07
CA LEU A 516 5.97 13.81 21.13
C LEU A 516 5.03 14.07 22.31
N ILE A 517 4.87 15.33 22.72
CA ILE A 517 4.01 15.65 23.87
C ILE A 517 2.52 15.41 23.53
N PRO A 518 1.99 15.93 22.41
CA PRO A 518 0.64 15.58 21.96
C PRO A 518 0.44 14.08 21.71
N LEU A 519 1.43 13.38 21.16
CA LEU A 519 1.36 11.93 20.91
C LEU A 519 1.05 11.17 22.20
N VAL A 520 1.81 11.44 23.27
CA VAL A 520 1.61 10.79 24.58
C VAL A 520 0.32 11.26 25.25
N ALA A 521 0.07 12.57 25.27
CA ALA A 521 -1.10 13.14 25.92
C ALA A 521 -2.44 12.68 25.31
N LYS A 522 -2.43 12.31 24.01
CA LYS A 522 -3.62 11.90 23.26
C LYS A 522 -3.63 10.40 22.96
N GLN A 523 -2.75 9.60 23.56
CA GLN A 523 -2.59 8.17 23.22
C GLN A 523 -3.89 7.34 23.35
N SER A 524 -4.83 7.74 24.20
CA SER A 524 -6.12 7.05 24.38
C SER A 524 -6.98 7.01 23.10
N PHE A 525 -6.70 7.88 22.13
CA PHE A 525 -7.39 7.94 20.83
C PHE A 525 -6.67 7.17 19.72
N ALA A 526 -5.49 6.59 20.00
CA ALA A 526 -4.87 5.64 19.09
C ALA A 526 -5.60 4.29 19.14
N MET A 527 -5.45 3.53 18.06
CA MET A 527 -6.04 2.20 17.91
C MET A 527 -4.98 1.12 18.00
N ASP A 528 -5.24 0.12 18.86
CA ASP A 528 -4.46 -1.09 18.90
C ASP A 528 -4.84 -1.97 17.71
N PHE A 529 -3.85 -2.23 16.86
CA PHE A 529 -4.02 -3.01 15.64
C PHE A 529 -2.75 -3.79 15.35
N GLY A 530 -2.93 -5.07 15.02
CA GLY A 530 -1.85 -6.03 14.84
C GLY A 530 -1.80 -7.04 16.00
N ILE A 531 -1.36 -8.25 15.65
CA ILE A 531 -1.08 -9.35 16.58
C ILE A 531 0.35 -9.80 16.36
N ASN A 532 0.92 -10.54 17.30
CA ASN A 532 2.19 -11.23 17.06
C ASN A 532 2.02 -12.33 16.01
N TRP A 533 2.95 -12.39 15.05
CA TRP A 533 2.89 -13.38 13.97
C TRP A 533 3.59 -14.66 14.42
N LYS A 534 3.06 -15.80 13.99
CA LYS A 534 3.76 -17.07 14.14
C LYS A 534 4.89 -17.13 13.12
N VAL A 535 6.11 -16.83 13.57
CA VAL A 535 7.31 -16.77 12.73
C VAL A 535 8.21 -17.95 13.07
N ASP A 536 8.56 -18.73 12.06
CA ASP A 536 9.71 -19.63 12.15
C ASP A 536 10.98 -18.85 11.80
N LEU A 537 11.86 -18.65 12.78
CA LEU A 537 13.09 -17.89 12.58
C LEU A 537 14.06 -18.63 11.64
N TRP A 538 14.08 -19.96 11.67
CA TRP A 538 15.00 -20.76 10.85
C TRP A 538 14.63 -20.67 9.36
N ASP A 539 13.35 -20.78 9.04
CA ASP A 539 12.85 -20.70 7.67
C ASP A 539 12.85 -19.26 7.13
N SER A 540 12.71 -18.27 8.02
CA SER A 540 12.76 -16.85 7.63
C SER A 540 14.14 -16.39 7.16
N VAL A 541 15.22 -17.04 7.62
CA VAL A 541 16.61 -16.69 7.29
C VAL A 541 16.99 -17.31 5.95
N PRO A 542 17.38 -16.50 4.94
CA PRO A 542 17.78 -17.01 3.63
C PRO A 542 18.91 -18.04 3.69
N GLY A 543 18.89 -18.97 2.74
CA GLY A 543 19.93 -20.01 2.60
C GLY A 543 21.36 -19.46 2.61
N PHE A 544 21.62 -18.36 1.89
CA PHE A 544 22.96 -17.78 1.82
C PHE A 544 23.50 -17.28 3.17
N MET A 545 22.64 -16.76 4.05
CA MET A 545 23.04 -16.30 5.39
C MET A 545 23.41 -17.51 6.25
N ARG A 546 22.65 -18.61 6.16
CA ARG A 546 22.98 -19.86 6.87
C ARG A 546 24.37 -20.39 6.51
N TRP A 547 24.76 -20.32 5.23
CA TRP A 547 26.12 -20.69 4.78
C TRP A 547 27.21 -19.75 5.29
N LEU A 548 26.91 -18.48 5.50
CA LEU A 548 27.85 -17.48 6.00
C LEU A 548 27.94 -17.42 7.53
N ALA A 549 27.01 -18.05 8.25
CA ALA A 549 26.92 -18.05 9.70
C ALA A 549 28.24 -18.34 10.44
N PRO A 550 29.13 -19.27 10.00
CA PRO A 550 30.42 -19.48 10.65
C PRO A 550 31.31 -18.22 10.68
N PHE A 551 31.27 -17.40 9.61
CA PHE A 551 31.99 -16.13 9.56
C PHE A 551 31.38 -15.11 10.53
N GLY A 552 30.06 -15.07 10.64
CA GLY A 552 29.35 -14.18 11.57
C GLY A 552 29.62 -14.53 13.03
N ALA A 553 29.56 -15.83 13.38
CA ALA A 553 29.88 -16.33 14.71
C ALA A 553 31.35 -16.08 15.07
N GLY A 554 32.27 -16.37 14.14
CA GLY A 554 33.70 -16.09 14.30
C GLY A 554 33.97 -14.60 14.50
N ALA A 555 33.31 -13.72 13.73
CA ALA A 555 33.42 -12.27 13.87
C ALA A 555 32.88 -11.78 15.21
N ALA A 556 31.74 -12.31 15.67
CA ALA A 556 31.16 -11.96 16.96
C ALA A 556 32.09 -12.33 18.11
N VAL A 557 32.59 -13.58 18.15
CA VAL A 557 33.54 -14.04 19.18
C VAL A 557 34.84 -13.22 19.13
N TRP A 558 35.44 -13.10 17.95
CA TRP A 558 36.69 -12.37 17.75
C TRP A 558 36.54 -10.89 18.12
N GLY A 559 35.46 -10.25 17.69
CA GLY A 559 35.21 -8.83 17.89
C GLY A 559 34.79 -8.48 19.32
N LEU A 560 34.06 -9.36 20.02
CA LEU A 560 33.82 -9.21 21.46
C LEU A 560 35.11 -9.39 22.25
N TRP A 561 35.93 -10.39 21.92
CA TRP A 561 37.23 -10.62 22.57
C TRP A 561 38.19 -9.45 22.36
N ARG A 562 38.26 -8.92 21.15
CA ARG A 562 39.11 -7.78 20.76
C ARG A 562 38.47 -6.42 21.01
N ARG A 563 37.25 -6.40 21.57
CA ARG A 563 36.50 -5.18 21.92
C ARG A 563 36.34 -4.23 20.74
N ASN A 564 36.06 -4.79 19.55
CA ASN A 564 35.83 -4.03 18.34
C ASN A 564 34.43 -3.37 18.37
N PRO A 565 34.33 -2.03 18.38
CA PRO A 565 33.05 -1.34 18.59
C PRO A 565 32.04 -1.59 17.47
N PHE A 566 32.50 -1.87 16.24
CA PHE A 566 31.60 -2.17 15.11
C PHE A 566 30.92 -3.52 15.31
N ILE A 567 31.68 -4.54 15.71
CA ILE A 567 31.11 -5.87 16.01
C ILE A 567 30.17 -5.76 17.21
N THR A 568 30.62 -5.12 18.29
CA THR A 568 29.81 -5.02 19.50
C THR A 568 28.49 -4.30 19.25
N LEU A 569 28.47 -3.23 18.44
CA LEU A 569 27.23 -2.56 18.03
C LEU A 569 26.23 -3.54 17.39
N HIS A 570 26.68 -4.31 16.39
CA HIS A 570 25.79 -5.21 15.65
C HIS A 570 25.38 -6.40 16.50
N THR A 571 26.26 -6.92 17.36
CA THR A 571 25.89 -7.95 18.35
C THR A 571 24.83 -7.43 19.33
N VAL A 572 25.00 -6.22 19.88
CA VAL A 572 24.02 -5.60 20.77
C VAL A 572 22.70 -5.38 20.05
N MET A 573 22.71 -4.85 18.82
CA MET A 573 21.51 -4.66 18.01
C MET A 573 20.77 -5.98 17.78
N PHE A 574 21.48 -7.08 17.47
CA PHE A 574 20.90 -8.40 17.34
C PHE A 574 20.23 -8.85 18.65
N VAL A 575 20.94 -8.77 19.77
CA VAL A 575 20.44 -9.19 21.09
C VAL A 575 19.21 -8.36 21.50
N LEU A 576 19.28 -7.03 21.37
CA LEU A 576 18.17 -6.14 21.69
C LEU A 576 16.95 -6.43 20.82
N ALA A 577 17.15 -6.59 19.51
CA ALA A 577 16.05 -6.92 18.59
C ALA A 577 15.45 -8.29 18.91
N ALA A 578 16.26 -9.30 19.25
CA ALA A 578 15.79 -10.63 19.62
C ALA A 578 15.00 -10.64 20.95
N ILE A 579 15.46 -9.88 21.96
CA ILE A 579 14.74 -9.72 23.23
C ILE A 579 13.39 -9.06 22.98
N LEU A 580 13.37 -7.94 22.25
CA LEU A 580 12.13 -7.23 21.93
C LEU A 580 11.21 -8.07 21.03
N PHE A 581 11.76 -8.90 20.13
CA PHE A 581 11.00 -9.83 19.29
C PHE A 581 10.27 -10.87 20.14
N ARG A 582 10.94 -11.41 21.17
CA ARG A 582 10.40 -12.47 22.02
C ARG A 582 9.46 -11.96 23.11
N PHE A 583 9.75 -10.80 23.67
CA PHE A 583 9.14 -10.30 24.91
C PHE A 583 8.42 -8.95 24.75
N GLY A 584 8.68 -8.19 23.68
CA GLY A 584 8.16 -6.83 23.52
C GLY A 584 6.65 -6.77 23.51
N TYR A 585 5.99 -7.61 22.71
CA TYR A 585 4.53 -7.64 22.63
C TYR A 585 3.86 -8.00 23.96
N THR A 586 4.36 -9.04 24.64
CA THR A 586 3.71 -9.61 25.84
C THR A 586 4.03 -8.86 27.12
N HIS A 587 5.22 -8.26 27.23
CA HIS A 587 5.69 -7.62 28.47
C HIS A 587 5.85 -6.10 28.38
N LEU A 588 5.91 -5.50 27.19
CA LEU A 588 6.02 -4.05 27.04
C LEU A 588 4.72 -3.43 26.54
N SER A 589 4.28 -3.79 25.32
CA SER A 589 3.07 -3.24 24.71
C SER A 589 2.70 -4.01 23.43
N PRO A 590 1.40 -4.20 23.12
CA PRO A 590 0.95 -4.77 21.85
C PRO A 590 1.46 -4.06 20.59
N VAL A 591 1.94 -2.82 20.71
CA VAL A 591 2.60 -2.09 19.60
C VAL A 591 3.85 -2.81 19.09
N PHE A 592 4.52 -3.62 19.93
CA PHE A 592 5.72 -4.38 19.59
C PHE A 592 5.42 -5.67 18.82
N VAL A 593 4.78 -5.54 17.66
CA VAL A 593 4.57 -6.68 16.75
C VAL A 593 5.92 -7.25 16.32
N ASN A 594 6.15 -8.53 16.63
CA ASN A 594 7.46 -9.19 16.52
C ASN A 594 8.12 -9.06 15.14
N VAL A 595 7.39 -9.24 14.03
CA VAL A 595 7.98 -9.18 12.67
C VAL A 595 8.69 -7.87 12.35
N ARG A 596 8.32 -6.76 13.02
CA ARG A 596 8.95 -5.44 12.84
C ARG A 596 10.39 -5.41 13.32
N LEU A 597 10.81 -6.37 14.13
CA LEU A 597 12.15 -6.46 14.71
C LEU A 597 13.08 -7.41 13.95
N TRP A 598 12.51 -8.28 13.11
CA TRP A 598 13.28 -9.20 12.28
C TRP A 598 14.29 -8.49 11.36
N PRO A 599 13.98 -7.35 10.68
CA PRO A 599 14.95 -6.68 9.82
C PRO A 599 16.22 -6.24 10.54
N PHE A 600 16.14 -5.91 11.83
CA PHE A 600 17.31 -5.54 12.64
C PHE A 600 18.18 -6.76 12.96
N MET A 601 17.54 -7.90 13.27
CA MET A 601 18.25 -9.16 13.50
C MET A 601 18.98 -9.61 12.23
N ALA A 602 18.26 -9.65 11.09
CA ALA A 602 18.82 -10.05 9.81
C ALA A 602 19.93 -9.09 9.34
N TYR A 603 19.74 -7.78 9.46
CA TYR A 603 20.80 -6.80 9.17
C TYR A 603 22.04 -7.05 10.03
N ALA A 604 21.86 -7.21 11.35
CA ALA A 604 22.98 -7.42 12.27
C ALA A 604 23.76 -8.71 11.97
N ILE A 605 23.06 -9.83 11.73
CA ILE A 605 23.67 -11.10 11.33
C ILE A 605 24.50 -10.90 10.05
N LEU A 606 23.89 -10.32 9.02
CA LEU A 606 24.55 -10.14 7.74
C LEU A 606 25.80 -9.26 7.84
N VAL A 607 25.73 -8.18 8.63
CA VAL A 607 26.88 -7.30 8.84
C VAL A 607 28.02 -8.02 9.57
N LEU A 608 27.70 -8.86 10.56
CA LEU A 608 28.70 -9.68 11.26
C LEU A 608 29.34 -10.69 10.31
N GLU A 609 28.56 -11.36 9.46
CA GLU A 609 29.04 -12.31 8.46
C GLU A 609 30.01 -11.67 7.47
N VAL A 610 29.60 -10.56 6.84
CA VAL A 610 30.44 -9.87 5.85
C VAL A 610 31.63 -9.18 6.50
N ALA A 611 31.54 -8.79 7.77
CA ALA A 611 32.70 -8.32 8.54
C ALA A 611 33.69 -9.46 8.77
N GLY A 612 33.26 -10.62 9.27
CA GLY A 612 34.12 -11.78 9.47
C GLY A 612 34.86 -12.19 8.19
N LEU A 613 34.14 -12.23 7.08
CA LEU A 613 34.71 -12.48 5.77
C LEU A 613 35.70 -11.38 5.37
N GLY A 614 35.34 -10.10 5.53
CA GLY A 614 36.19 -8.93 5.26
C GLY A 614 37.54 -8.96 5.95
N TRP A 615 37.57 -9.45 7.18
CA TRP A 615 38.78 -9.53 8.00
C TRP A 615 39.69 -10.66 7.55
N LEU A 616 39.12 -11.82 7.21
CA LEU A 616 39.87 -12.94 6.65
C LEU A 616 40.58 -12.55 5.35
N ILE A 617 39.91 -11.71 4.53
CA ILE A 617 40.44 -11.18 3.28
C ILE A 617 41.60 -10.25 3.53
N GLU A 618 41.47 -9.34 4.49
CA GLU A 618 42.52 -8.36 4.81
C GLU A 618 43.82 -9.04 5.23
N GLN A 619 43.73 -10.24 5.84
CA GLN A 619 44.90 -11.02 6.26
C GLN A 619 45.63 -11.72 5.10
N ARG A 620 45.02 -11.84 3.90
CA ARG A 620 45.64 -12.52 2.76
C ARG A 620 46.17 -11.49 1.75
N ARG A 621 47.50 -11.46 1.54
CA ARG A 621 48.22 -10.52 0.64
C ARG A 621 47.92 -10.66 -0.89
N GLY A 622 46.80 -11.25 -1.29
CA GLY A 622 46.52 -11.62 -2.67
C GLY A 622 45.07 -11.40 -3.11
N LYS A 623 44.88 -10.30 -3.86
CA LYS A 623 43.79 -10.01 -4.81
C LYS A 623 42.40 -9.67 -4.21
N PRO A 624 42.20 -8.39 -3.82
CA PRO A 624 40.88 -7.78 -3.68
C PRO A 624 39.94 -8.06 -4.87
N LEU A 625 40.49 -8.30 -6.07
CA LEU A 625 39.76 -8.68 -7.28
C LEU A 625 39.07 -10.05 -7.21
N LEU A 626 39.75 -11.09 -6.70
CA LEU A 626 39.17 -12.45 -6.61
C LEU A 626 37.98 -12.45 -5.65
N LEU A 627 38.08 -11.63 -4.61
CA LEU A 627 37.07 -11.50 -3.57
C LEU A 627 35.93 -10.58 -3.95
N THR A 628 36.19 -9.49 -4.68
CA THR A 628 35.12 -8.72 -5.32
C THR A 628 34.34 -9.60 -6.32
N ALA A 629 35.04 -10.45 -7.08
CA ALA A 629 34.41 -11.41 -8.01
C ALA A 629 33.59 -12.48 -7.28
N LEU A 630 34.10 -13.05 -6.19
CA LEU A 630 33.37 -14.01 -5.34
C LEU A 630 32.15 -13.38 -4.65
N LEU A 631 32.18 -12.08 -4.36
CA LEU A 631 31.08 -11.35 -3.73
C LEU A 631 30.01 -10.91 -4.72
N VAL A 632 30.41 -10.54 -5.93
CA VAL A 632 29.48 -10.39 -7.05
C VAL A 632 28.83 -11.74 -7.34
N LEU A 633 29.60 -12.83 -7.33
CA LEU A 633 29.09 -14.20 -7.51
C LEU A 633 28.11 -14.60 -6.38
N ALA A 634 28.45 -14.34 -5.12
CA ALA A 634 27.56 -14.60 -3.98
C ALA A 634 26.30 -13.72 -4.00
N ALA A 635 26.43 -12.45 -4.40
CA ALA A 635 25.28 -11.56 -4.60
C ALA A 635 24.40 -12.02 -5.76
N THR A 636 24.96 -12.57 -6.84
CA THR A 636 24.20 -13.16 -7.94
C THR A 636 23.53 -14.50 -7.58
N VAL A 637 24.17 -15.32 -6.74
CA VAL A 637 23.57 -16.58 -6.23
C VAL A 637 22.47 -16.30 -5.20
N ALA A 638 22.55 -15.19 -4.46
CA ALA A 638 21.52 -14.77 -3.51
C ALA A 638 20.24 -14.20 -4.17
N LEU A 639 20.28 -13.90 -5.47
CA LEU A 639 19.11 -13.49 -6.26
C LEU A 639 18.36 -14.71 -6.78
N ASP A 640 17.95 -15.60 -5.86
CA ASP A 640 17.33 -16.90 -6.15
C ASP A 640 16.04 -16.77 -6.99
N ARG A 641 15.36 -15.60 -6.93
CA ARG A 641 14.14 -15.28 -7.72
C ARG A 641 14.11 -13.84 -8.25
N PRO A 642 14.91 -13.51 -9.27
CA PRO A 642 15.05 -12.12 -9.74
C PRO A 642 13.82 -11.59 -10.50
N ARG A 643 13.02 -12.50 -11.08
CA ARG A 643 11.82 -12.16 -11.85
C ARG A 643 10.70 -11.63 -10.93
N ASP A 644 10.60 -12.18 -9.72
CA ASP A 644 9.58 -11.83 -8.72
C ASP A 644 9.72 -10.38 -8.24
N VAL A 645 10.95 -9.87 -8.09
CA VAL A 645 11.16 -8.45 -7.71
C VAL A 645 10.69 -7.51 -8.81
N THR A 646 11.02 -7.84 -10.07
CA THR A 646 10.65 -6.99 -11.20
C THR A 646 9.14 -6.97 -11.40
N SER A 647 8.47 -8.13 -11.29
CA SER A 647 7.01 -8.20 -11.35
C SER A 647 6.36 -7.48 -10.17
N TRP A 648 6.90 -7.61 -8.95
CA TRP A 648 6.40 -6.93 -7.77
C TRP A 648 6.47 -5.40 -7.90
N ILE A 649 7.58 -4.87 -8.42
CA ILE A 649 7.75 -3.43 -8.66
C ILE A 649 6.76 -2.95 -9.73
N ARG A 650 6.66 -3.66 -10.86
CA ARG A 650 5.73 -3.31 -11.94
C ARG A 650 4.29 -3.35 -11.46
N TRP A 651 3.93 -4.34 -10.64
CA TRP A 651 2.60 -4.42 -10.04
C TRP A 651 2.32 -3.20 -9.17
N ASN A 652 3.18 -2.91 -8.18
CA ASN A 652 2.97 -1.80 -7.25
C ASN A 652 2.99 -0.43 -7.94
N TYR A 653 3.76 -0.29 -9.02
CA TYR A 653 3.79 0.93 -9.84
C TYR A 653 2.89 0.88 -11.06
N ALA A 654 2.00 -0.12 -11.17
CA ALA A 654 0.97 -0.13 -12.20
C ALA A 654 0.12 1.14 -12.09
N ASN A 655 -0.15 1.76 -13.23
CA ASN A 655 -0.83 3.04 -13.27
C ASN A 655 -2.34 2.86 -13.26
N ILE A 656 -3.06 3.84 -12.72
CA ILE A 656 -4.53 3.83 -12.75
C ILE A 656 -5.09 3.75 -14.18
N GLN A 657 -4.35 4.23 -15.20
CA GLN A 657 -4.74 4.12 -16.61
C GLN A 657 -4.35 2.80 -17.29
N GLU A 658 -3.56 1.97 -16.62
CA GLU A 658 -3.07 0.69 -17.15
C GLU A 658 -3.76 -0.50 -16.49
N VAL A 659 -4.64 -0.28 -15.50
CA VAL A 659 -5.39 -1.37 -14.87
C VAL A 659 -6.49 -1.90 -15.81
N PRO A 660 -6.76 -3.23 -15.81
CA PRO A 660 -7.70 -3.85 -16.74
C PRO A 660 -9.11 -3.26 -16.77
N ARG A 661 -9.57 -2.65 -15.66
CA ARG A 661 -10.93 -2.12 -15.52
C ARG A 661 -10.94 -0.63 -15.13
N GLN A 662 -10.10 0.18 -15.78
CA GLN A 662 -10.05 1.65 -15.56
C GLN A 662 -11.44 2.32 -15.65
N GLU A 663 -12.33 1.82 -16.52
CA GLU A 663 -13.70 2.33 -16.67
C GLU A 663 -14.49 2.40 -15.35
N VAL A 664 -14.17 1.57 -14.35
CA VAL A 664 -14.77 1.65 -13.01
C VAL A 664 -14.47 3.01 -12.37
N PHE A 665 -13.24 3.51 -12.49
CA PHE A 665 -12.90 4.84 -12.00
C PHE A 665 -13.58 5.93 -12.82
N ASP A 666 -13.44 5.87 -14.14
CA ASP A 666 -13.91 6.93 -15.04
C ASP A 666 -15.45 7.09 -14.99
N ARG A 667 -16.20 6.00 -14.84
CA ARG A 667 -17.67 6.02 -14.86
C ARG A 667 -18.33 5.96 -13.49
N LEU A 668 -17.73 5.31 -12.49
CA LEU A 668 -18.37 5.14 -11.17
C LEU A 668 -17.75 6.00 -10.07
N ILE A 669 -16.50 6.44 -10.20
CA ILE A 669 -15.81 7.21 -9.15
C ILE A 669 -15.66 8.68 -9.51
N MET A 670 -15.10 8.99 -10.67
CA MET A 670 -14.84 10.37 -11.08
C MET A 670 -16.11 11.24 -11.14
N PRO A 671 -17.29 10.72 -11.56
CA PRO A 671 -18.53 11.49 -11.52
C PRO A 671 -19.01 11.83 -10.11
N LEU A 672 -18.46 11.18 -9.08
CA LEU A 672 -18.79 11.47 -7.69
C LEU A 672 -18.02 12.68 -7.14
N ALA A 673 -17.11 13.29 -7.91
CA ALA A 673 -16.38 14.46 -7.48
C ALA A 673 -17.34 15.56 -6.99
N ASP A 674 -17.02 16.13 -5.82
CA ASP A 674 -17.79 17.19 -5.16
C ASP A 674 -19.27 16.86 -4.84
N THR A 675 -19.71 15.60 -4.99
CA THR A 675 -21.05 15.19 -4.59
C THR A 675 -21.18 15.12 -3.06
N PRO A 676 -22.33 15.49 -2.47
CA PRO A 676 -22.52 15.50 -1.02
C PRO A 676 -22.32 14.13 -0.37
N GLY A 677 -21.96 14.14 0.92
CA GLY A 677 -21.82 12.94 1.74
C GLY A 677 -20.66 12.03 1.35
N ARG A 678 -20.63 10.85 1.96
CA ARG A 678 -19.51 9.89 1.82
C ARG A 678 -19.80 8.80 0.80
N LEU A 679 -18.72 8.25 0.24
CA LEU A 679 -18.74 6.97 -0.46
C LEU A 679 -18.34 5.85 0.52
N ALA A 680 -18.97 4.68 0.43
CA ALA A 680 -18.51 3.45 1.04
C ALA A 680 -18.43 2.34 -0.02
N TYR A 681 -17.71 1.27 0.26
CA TYR A 681 -17.55 0.17 -0.69
C TYR A 681 -17.33 -1.17 0.00
N ASP A 682 -17.72 -2.26 -0.66
CA ASP A 682 -17.44 -3.60 -0.17
C ASP A 682 -16.01 -4.05 -0.52
N LEU A 683 -15.43 -4.90 0.34
CA LEU A 683 -14.08 -5.41 0.12
C LEU A 683 -14.16 -6.67 -0.73
N HIS A 684 -13.61 -6.61 -1.94
CA HIS A 684 -13.64 -7.73 -2.89
C HIS A 684 -12.24 -8.00 -3.48
N PRO A 685 -11.81 -9.28 -3.59
CA PRO A 685 -10.53 -9.65 -4.22
C PRO A 685 -10.35 -9.11 -5.65
N ASP A 686 -11.43 -9.07 -6.44
CA ASP A 686 -11.45 -8.49 -7.79
C ASP A 686 -10.96 -7.04 -7.87
N ASN A 687 -11.06 -6.26 -6.78
CA ASN A 687 -10.44 -4.93 -6.76
C ASN A 687 -8.91 -5.05 -6.94
N HIS A 688 -8.27 -6.06 -6.34
CA HIS A 688 -6.85 -6.34 -6.58
C HIS A 688 -6.60 -6.82 -8.01
N ALA A 689 -7.31 -7.87 -8.45
CA ALA A 689 -7.07 -8.49 -9.75
C ALA A 689 -7.27 -7.54 -10.94
N PHE A 690 -8.24 -6.61 -10.84
CA PHE A 690 -8.67 -5.80 -11.97
C PHE A 690 -8.44 -4.28 -11.82
N LEU A 691 -8.25 -3.79 -10.59
CA LEU A 691 -8.02 -2.38 -10.29
C LEU A 691 -6.64 -2.13 -9.63
N GLY A 692 -5.82 -3.16 -9.48
CA GLY A 692 -4.44 -3.09 -8.95
C GLY A 692 -4.32 -3.27 -7.43
N SER A 693 -5.40 -3.02 -6.67
CA SER A 693 -5.39 -3.16 -5.22
C SER A 693 -6.77 -3.45 -4.64
N THR A 694 -6.83 -4.31 -3.61
CA THR A 694 -8.06 -4.45 -2.79
C THR A 694 -8.45 -3.14 -2.10
N ARG A 695 -7.50 -2.23 -1.94
CA ARG A 695 -7.60 -0.94 -1.25
C ARG A 695 -7.56 0.25 -2.21
N VAL A 696 -7.80 0.01 -3.50
CA VAL A 696 -7.68 1.03 -4.55
C VAL A 696 -8.53 2.27 -4.29
N PHE A 697 -9.70 2.10 -3.68
CA PHE A 697 -10.63 3.20 -3.40
C PHE A 697 -10.18 4.11 -2.24
N GLU A 698 -9.13 3.75 -1.49
CA GLU A 698 -8.53 4.66 -0.50
C GLU A 698 -7.90 5.90 -1.16
N ALA A 699 -7.64 5.85 -2.47
CA ALA A 699 -7.22 7.00 -3.27
C ALA A 699 -8.37 7.96 -3.66
N VAL A 700 -9.64 7.59 -3.46
CA VAL A 700 -10.82 8.41 -3.86
C VAL A 700 -10.75 9.83 -3.31
N PRO A 701 -10.43 10.08 -2.02
CA PRO A 701 -10.31 11.44 -1.51
C PRO A 701 -9.21 12.26 -2.19
N PHE A 702 -8.18 11.61 -2.73
CA PHE A 702 -7.10 12.27 -3.46
C PHE A 702 -7.47 12.56 -4.92
N VAL A 703 -8.15 11.63 -5.60
CA VAL A 703 -8.43 11.75 -7.06
C VAL A 703 -9.74 12.47 -7.37
N ALA A 704 -10.75 12.34 -6.51
CA ALA A 704 -12.09 12.89 -6.73
C ALA A 704 -12.55 13.85 -5.61
N GLY A 705 -11.73 14.08 -4.58
CA GLY A 705 -12.12 14.95 -3.46
C GLY A 705 -13.26 14.42 -2.58
N LYS A 706 -13.82 13.24 -2.91
CA LYS A 706 -14.94 12.66 -2.17
C LYS A 706 -14.45 11.91 -0.93
N PRO A 707 -14.96 12.25 0.28
CA PRO A 707 -14.66 11.48 1.48
C PRO A 707 -15.23 10.06 1.40
N ILE A 708 -14.49 9.10 1.94
CA ILE A 708 -14.93 7.71 2.08
C ILE A 708 -15.09 7.33 3.56
N LEU A 709 -15.86 6.27 3.83
CA LEU A 709 -16.01 5.73 5.17
C LEU A 709 -14.75 4.96 5.61
N GLU A 710 -14.21 4.16 4.70
CA GLU A 710 -13.02 3.33 4.85
C GLU A 710 -11.72 4.15 4.73
N GLY A 711 -10.56 3.51 4.92
CA GLY A 711 -9.27 4.18 4.77
C GLY A 711 -8.07 3.32 5.17
N GLY A 712 -6.90 3.97 5.22
CA GLY A 712 -5.67 3.41 5.78
C GLY A 712 -5.28 3.97 7.14
N LEU A 713 -4.13 3.55 7.66
CA LEU A 713 -3.62 3.97 8.98
C LEU A 713 -4.57 3.68 10.14
N VAL A 714 -5.05 2.44 10.26
CA VAL A 714 -5.98 1.99 11.32
C VAL A 714 -5.59 2.49 12.71
N ASN A 715 -4.31 2.38 13.09
CA ASN A 715 -3.79 2.81 14.40
C ASN A 715 -3.98 4.32 14.70
N SER A 716 -4.22 5.15 13.68
CA SER A 716 -4.27 6.61 13.78
C SER A 716 -5.68 7.20 13.81
N ALA A 717 -6.74 6.38 13.66
CA ALA A 717 -8.09 6.88 13.49
C ALA A 717 -9.09 6.12 14.36
N VAL A 718 -9.73 6.82 15.30
CA VAL A 718 -10.83 6.26 16.10
C VAL A 718 -11.97 5.78 15.21
N GLY A 719 -12.16 6.40 14.05
CA GLY A 719 -13.22 5.99 13.13
C GLY A 719 -13.04 4.63 12.48
N ALA A 720 -11.84 4.06 12.54
CA ALA A 720 -11.62 2.69 12.14
C ALA A 720 -12.39 1.68 13.03
N LEU A 721 -12.74 2.04 14.27
CA LEU A 721 -13.53 1.18 15.17
C LEU A 721 -14.87 0.78 14.57
N TYR A 722 -15.58 1.74 13.98
CA TYR A 722 -16.93 1.54 13.47
C TYR A 722 -16.97 1.33 11.96
N ALA A 723 -16.09 1.98 11.20
CA ALA A 723 -16.09 1.85 9.75
C ALA A 723 -15.86 0.40 9.30
N TYR A 724 -14.94 -0.35 9.94
CA TYR A 724 -14.76 -1.76 9.63
C TYR A 724 -15.94 -2.63 10.03
N TYR A 725 -16.60 -2.32 11.14
CA TYR A 725 -17.81 -3.03 11.53
C TYR A 725 -18.89 -2.88 10.45
N VAL A 726 -19.12 -1.66 9.98
CA VAL A 726 -20.07 -1.35 8.90
C VAL A 726 -19.66 -1.98 7.58
N GLN A 727 -18.36 -1.96 7.24
CA GLN A 727 -17.86 -2.64 6.05
C GLN A 727 -18.19 -4.13 6.11
N GLY A 728 -17.99 -4.81 7.25
CA GLY A 728 -18.31 -6.22 7.39
C GLY A 728 -19.81 -6.54 7.44
N GLU A 729 -20.68 -5.57 7.76
CA GLU A 729 -22.13 -5.71 7.58
C GLU A 729 -22.54 -5.65 6.10
N MET A 730 -21.78 -4.92 5.29
CA MET A 730 -22.04 -4.71 3.86
C MET A 730 -21.22 -5.58 2.92
N SER A 731 -20.26 -6.36 3.44
CA SER A 731 -19.30 -7.13 2.65
C SER A 731 -19.13 -8.55 3.21
N ARG A 732 -18.95 -9.55 2.35
CA ARG A 732 -18.63 -10.92 2.80
C ARG A 732 -17.23 -11.02 3.43
N GLY A 733 -16.31 -10.14 3.02
CA GLY A 733 -14.99 -9.98 3.63
C GLY A 733 -14.84 -8.61 4.29
N CYS A 734 -14.07 -8.53 5.36
CA CYS A 734 -13.71 -7.26 5.99
C CYS A 734 -12.19 -7.11 5.97
N ALA A 735 -11.69 -5.88 5.80
CA ALA A 735 -10.27 -5.63 6.00
C ALA A 735 -9.91 -5.85 7.48
N GLY A 736 -8.61 -5.97 7.78
CA GLY A 736 -8.15 -6.18 9.15
C GLY A 736 -8.68 -5.08 10.07
N PHE A 737 -9.39 -5.47 11.13
CA PHE A 737 -10.03 -4.56 12.08
C PHE A 737 -9.33 -4.55 13.44
N PRO A 738 -9.51 -3.50 14.27
CA PRO A 738 -8.96 -3.44 15.62
C PRO A 738 -9.32 -4.66 16.48
N THR A 739 -8.38 -5.16 17.27
CA THR A 739 -8.53 -6.44 18.02
C THR A 739 -9.62 -6.42 19.09
N ILE A 740 -9.98 -5.22 19.56
CA ILE A 740 -11.07 -5.00 20.52
C ILE A 740 -12.47 -5.19 19.91
N MET A 741 -12.58 -5.16 18.58
CA MET A 741 -13.85 -5.27 17.87
C MET A 741 -14.29 -6.74 17.75
N LYS A 742 -15.57 -7.02 18.00
CA LYS A 742 -16.19 -8.30 17.65
C LYS A 742 -16.15 -8.49 16.12
N PRO A 743 -15.88 -9.72 15.62
CA PRO A 743 -15.88 -9.97 14.18
C PRO A 743 -17.21 -9.55 13.55
N PRO A 744 -17.19 -8.72 12.49
CA PRO A 744 -18.41 -8.27 11.85
C PRO A 744 -19.02 -9.42 11.03
N ARG A 745 -20.33 -9.37 10.81
CA ARG A 745 -21.07 -10.38 10.04
C ARG A 745 -21.87 -9.67 8.96
N PHE A 746 -21.94 -10.29 7.79
CA PHE A 746 -22.75 -9.79 6.70
C PHE A 746 -24.23 -9.66 7.13
N ASN A 747 -24.70 -8.43 7.23
CA ASN A 747 -26.05 -8.05 7.65
C ASN A 747 -26.41 -6.70 7.02
N PRO A 748 -26.84 -6.69 5.74
CA PRO A 748 -27.09 -5.45 5.01
C PRO A 748 -28.25 -4.64 5.57
N ALA A 749 -29.19 -5.26 6.29
CA ALA A 749 -30.30 -4.55 6.94
C ALA A 749 -29.79 -3.60 8.04
N ASN A 750 -28.87 -4.06 8.89
CA ASN A 750 -28.18 -3.20 9.85
C ASN A 750 -27.20 -2.25 9.14
N GLY A 751 -26.45 -2.77 8.17
CA GLY A 751 -25.45 -2.00 7.44
C GLY A 751 -26.02 -0.74 6.80
N VAL A 752 -27.19 -0.81 6.14
CA VAL A 752 -27.84 0.37 5.55
C VAL A 752 -28.20 1.44 6.57
N ARG A 753 -28.64 1.04 7.78
CA ARG A 753 -28.94 1.99 8.87
C ARG A 753 -27.66 2.65 9.39
N HIS A 754 -26.57 1.90 9.52
CA HIS A 754 -25.29 2.48 9.89
C HIS A 754 -24.73 3.40 8.80
N LEU A 755 -24.79 3.01 7.52
CA LEU A 755 -24.38 3.85 6.39
C LEU A 755 -25.09 5.21 6.42
N GLU A 756 -26.39 5.23 6.73
CA GLU A 756 -27.16 6.47 6.94
C GLU A 756 -26.65 7.31 8.11
N TRP A 757 -26.40 6.66 9.24
CA TRP A 757 -25.88 7.31 10.43
C TRP A 757 -24.52 7.97 10.16
N PHE A 758 -23.67 7.36 9.33
CA PHE A 758 -22.38 7.90 8.91
C PHE A 758 -22.44 8.86 7.69
N ASN A 759 -23.63 9.29 7.27
CA ASN A 759 -23.83 10.17 6.09
C ASN A 759 -23.19 9.60 4.81
N VAL A 760 -23.29 8.29 4.60
CA VAL A 760 -22.93 7.65 3.33
C VAL A 760 -24.09 7.81 2.36
N THR A 761 -23.80 8.49 1.25
CA THR A 761 -24.77 8.78 0.17
C THR A 761 -24.55 7.88 -1.03
N HIS A 762 -23.36 7.33 -1.18
CA HIS A 762 -22.99 6.47 -2.30
C HIS A 762 -22.38 5.16 -1.78
N PHE A 763 -22.76 4.05 -2.40
CA PHE A 763 -22.17 2.76 -2.09
C PHE A 763 -21.73 2.05 -3.39
N LEU A 764 -20.47 1.67 -3.47
CA LEU A 764 -19.96 0.86 -4.57
C LEU A 764 -19.95 -0.61 -4.16
N ALA A 765 -20.86 -1.39 -4.73
CA ALA A 765 -21.00 -2.81 -4.45
C ALA A 765 -20.37 -3.67 -5.55
N ARG A 766 -19.66 -4.72 -5.15
CA ARG A 766 -19.08 -5.73 -6.04
C ARG A 766 -19.55 -7.14 -5.73
N TRP A 767 -19.88 -7.45 -4.48
CA TRP A 767 -20.51 -8.72 -4.12
C TRP A 767 -21.95 -8.72 -4.65
N GLU A 768 -22.36 -9.85 -5.22
CA GLU A 768 -23.73 -10.01 -5.69
C GLU A 768 -24.75 -9.97 -4.55
N SER A 769 -24.42 -10.54 -3.39
CA SER A 769 -25.27 -10.45 -2.20
C SER A 769 -25.48 -9.01 -1.73
N THR A 770 -24.44 -8.16 -1.84
CA THR A 770 -24.53 -6.74 -1.48
C THR A 770 -25.32 -5.96 -2.51
N CYS A 771 -25.11 -6.22 -3.81
CA CYS A 771 -25.90 -5.64 -4.89
C CYS A 771 -27.39 -5.96 -4.74
N ASN A 772 -27.72 -7.23 -4.50
CA ASN A 772 -29.11 -7.67 -4.36
C ASN A 772 -29.77 -7.06 -3.12
N ALA A 773 -29.05 -6.98 -2.01
CA ALA A 773 -29.55 -6.35 -0.79
C ALA A 773 -29.83 -4.86 -0.98
N LEU A 774 -28.93 -4.11 -1.64
CA LEU A 774 -29.14 -2.68 -1.92
C LEU A 774 -30.23 -2.44 -2.96
N ALA A 775 -30.39 -3.33 -3.94
CA ALA A 775 -31.39 -3.19 -5.00
C ALA A 775 -32.84 -3.30 -4.50
N ILE A 776 -33.08 -4.07 -3.43
CA ILE A 776 -34.40 -4.21 -2.81
C ILE A 776 -34.65 -3.24 -1.66
N GLN A 777 -33.59 -2.55 -1.20
CA GLN A 777 -33.69 -1.69 -0.02
C GLN A 777 -34.40 -0.37 -0.36
N PRO A 778 -35.48 -0.03 0.36
CA PRO A 778 -36.11 1.28 0.21
C PRO A 778 -35.10 2.41 0.50
N GLY A 779 -35.07 3.43 -0.36
CA GLY A 779 -34.20 4.59 -0.19
C GLY A 779 -32.83 4.50 -0.87
N TRP A 780 -32.56 3.43 -1.63
CA TRP A 780 -31.40 3.33 -2.52
C TRP A 780 -31.84 3.12 -3.97
N ARG A 781 -31.12 3.76 -4.91
CA ARG A 781 -31.25 3.50 -6.34
C ARG A 781 -29.91 3.12 -6.95
N ARG A 782 -29.96 2.31 -8.00
CA ARG A 782 -28.79 2.05 -8.84
C ARG A 782 -28.55 3.26 -9.75
N VAL A 783 -27.31 3.79 -9.73
CA VAL A 783 -26.88 4.90 -10.59
C VAL A 783 -26.34 4.38 -11.91
N ASP A 784 -25.27 3.57 -11.84
CA ASP A 784 -24.62 2.99 -13.01
C ASP A 784 -23.96 1.66 -12.63
N ARG A 785 -23.61 0.87 -13.64
CA ARG A 785 -22.96 -0.43 -13.48
C ARG A 785 -21.89 -0.61 -14.55
N VAL A 786 -20.66 -0.90 -14.09
CA VAL A 786 -19.56 -1.32 -14.95
C VAL A 786 -19.26 -2.78 -14.64
N ARG A 787 -19.66 -3.66 -15.56
CA ARG A 787 -19.54 -5.13 -15.40
C ARG A 787 -20.25 -5.63 -14.13
N ARG A 788 -19.51 -5.93 -13.07
CA ARG A 788 -20.04 -6.39 -11.77
C ARG A 788 -19.88 -5.36 -10.65
N TRP A 789 -19.22 -4.23 -10.90
CA TRP A 789 -19.24 -3.08 -9.98
C TRP A 789 -20.49 -2.27 -10.24
N THR A 790 -21.30 -2.09 -9.19
CA THR A 790 -22.57 -1.37 -9.25
C THR A 790 -22.53 -0.23 -8.27
N LEU A 791 -22.75 0.99 -8.75
CA LEU A 791 -22.84 2.19 -7.93
C LEU A 791 -24.30 2.40 -7.52
N PHE A 792 -24.52 2.56 -6.23
CA PHE A 792 -25.81 2.92 -5.64
C PHE A 792 -25.74 4.31 -5.01
N GLU A 793 -26.87 5.00 -5.04
CA GLU A 793 -27.07 6.32 -4.44
C GLU A 793 -28.31 6.31 -3.55
N ALA A 794 -28.24 6.97 -2.40
CA ALA A 794 -29.37 7.12 -1.51
C ALA A 794 -30.37 8.17 -2.02
N THR A 795 -31.66 7.82 -2.16
CA THR A 795 -32.67 8.67 -2.83
C THR A 795 -33.46 9.61 -1.93
N ASN A 796 -33.66 9.25 -0.65
CA ASN A 796 -34.60 9.94 0.24
C ASN A 796 -33.90 10.76 1.34
N ARG A 797 -32.66 11.19 1.14
CA ARG A 797 -31.82 11.69 2.25
C ARG A 797 -31.23 13.07 1.96
N THR A 798 -31.51 14.03 2.85
CA THR A 798 -30.72 15.27 2.91
C THR A 798 -29.32 14.89 3.40
N SER A 799 -28.32 14.98 2.52
CA SER A 799 -26.92 14.75 2.92
C SER A 799 -26.46 15.86 3.85
N ARG A 800 -26.52 15.58 5.15
CA ARG A 800 -26.17 16.53 6.21
C ARG A 800 -25.22 15.85 7.19
N PHE A 801 -24.19 16.57 7.58
CA PHE A 801 -23.25 16.13 8.61
C PHE A 801 -23.77 16.49 10.01
N VAL A 802 -24.59 17.52 10.13
CA VAL A 802 -25.22 17.96 11.38
C VAL A 802 -26.71 17.66 11.35
N THR A 803 -27.18 16.94 12.37
CA THR A 803 -28.58 16.51 12.52
C THR A 803 -29.03 16.60 13.97
N VAL A 804 -30.30 16.92 14.20
CA VAL A 804 -30.92 16.79 15.54
C VAL A 804 -31.45 15.37 15.69
N PRO A 805 -31.07 14.62 16.74
CA PRO A 805 -31.59 13.27 16.97
C PRO A 805 -33.08 13.32 17.35
N SER A 806 -33.80 12.23 17.11
CA SER A 806 -35.24 12.12 17.42
C SER A 806 -35.53 11.92 18.90
N ARG A 807 -34.52 11.58 19.70
CA ARG A 807 -34.61 11.33 21.15
C ARG A 807 -33.46 11.99 21.89
N GLN A 808 -33.68 12.28 23.16
CA GLN A 808 -32.66 12.83 24.05
C GLN A 808 -31.47 11.88 24.20
N PRO A 809 -30.22 12.39 24.16
CA PRO A 809 -29.05 11.57 24.39
C PRO A 809 -29.01 10.94 25.78
N LEU A 810 -28.42 9.76 25.88
CA LEU A 810 -27.97 9.17 27.14
C LEU A 810 -26.56 9.66 27.46
N ALA A 811 -26.12 9.46 28.70
CA ALA A 811 -24.73 9.65 29.09
C ALA A 811 -24.22 8.42 29.86
N VAL A 812 -22.96 8.04 29.64
CA VAL A 812 -22.27 6.99 30.40
C VAL A 812 -20.93 7.53 30.91
N SER A 813 -20.66 7.30 32.20
CA SER A 813 -19.37 7.65 32.79
C SER A 813 -18.42 6.45 32.73
N VAL A 814 -17.27 6.63 32.09
CA VAL A 814 -16.23 5.60 31.93
C VAL A 814 -14.97 5.95 32.71
N ALA A 815 -14.46 5.00 33.49
CA ALA A 815 -13.26 5.20 34.30
C ALA A 815 -11.96 4.96 33.50
N GLY A 816 -12.00 4.11 32.48
CA GLY A 816 -10.85 3.65 31.69
C GLY A 816 -10.97 3.95 30.19
N ASP A 817 -10.69 2.94 29.36
CA ASP A 817 -10.86 3.07 27.90
C ASP A 817 -12.34 3.24 27.54
N TRP A 818 -12.64 4.25 26.74
CA TRP A 818 -13.99 4.60 26.34
C TRP A 818 -14.51 3.74 25.17
N LYS A 819 -13.59 3.13 24.41
CA LYS A 819 -13.90 2.37 23.18
C LYS A 819 -14.82 1.16 23.41
N PRO A 820 -14.70 0.37 24.50
CA PRO A 820 -15.66 -0.71 24.80
C PRO A 820 -17.11 -0.22 24.89
N ALA A 821 -17.37 0.90 25.57
CA ALA A 821 -18.71 1.46 25.68
C ALA A 821 -19.23 1.94 24.32
N ALA A 822 -18.38 2.60 23.53
CA ALA A 822 -18.71 3.00 22.16
C ALA A 822 -19.08 1.81 21.25
N LEU A 823 -18.36 0.69 21.37
CA LEU A 823 -18.64 -0.53 20.62
C LEU A 823 -19.91 -1.22 21.08
N GLU A 824 -20.20 -1.26 22.39
CA GLU A 824 -21.45 -1.84 22.89
C GLU A 824 -22.69 -1.07 22.39
N TRP A 825 -22.59 0.26 22.24
CA TRP A 825 -23.60 1.06 21.55
C TRP A 825 -23.71 0.67 20.06
N LEU A 826 -22.58 0.62 19.33
CA LEU A 826 -22.55 0.26 17.90
C LEU A 826 -23.16 -1.12 17.63
N TYR A 827 -22.91 -2.10 18.49
CA TYR A 827 -23.46 -3.45 18.36
C TYR A 827 -24.96 -3.53 18.64
N THR A 828 -25.54 -2.46 19.19
CA THR A 828 -26.95 -2.39 19.57
C THR A 828 -27.70 -1.53 18.56
N ILE A 829 -28.09 -2.11 17.43
CA ILE A 829 -28.73 -1.37 16.32
C ILE A 829 -30.01 -0.63 16.75
N GLN A 830 -30.68 -1.11 17.80
CA GLN A 830 -31.87 -0.48 18.39
C GLN A 830 -31.55 0.86 19.10
N SER A 831 -30.29 1.09 19.47
CA SER A 831 -29.83 2.30 20.15
C SER A 831 -29.45 3.44 19.20
N LEU A 832 -29.47 3.20 17.88
CA LEU A 832 -28.99 4.14 16.86
C LEU A 832 -29.66 5.51 16.92
N ASP A 833 -30.95 5.54 17.28
CA ASP A 833 -31.78 6.74 17.41
C ASP A 833 -31.64 7.45 18.77
N VAL A 834 -30.90 6.84 19.71
CA VAL A 834 -30.60 7.38 21.05
C VAL A 834 -29.09 7.53 21.20
N PRO A 835 -28.50 8.67 20.77
CA PRO A 835 -27.07 8.90 20.91
C PRO A 835 -26.63 8.79 22.38
N CYS A 836 -25.42 8.28 22.63
CA CYS A 836 -24.88 8.15 23.98
C CYS A 836 -23.59 8.95 24.14
N ALA A 837 -23.60 10.00 24.96
CA ALA A 837 -22.42 10.75 25.34
C ALA A 837 -21.52 9.91 26.26
N ILE A 838 -20.24 9.83 25.93
CA ILE A 838 -19.26 9.07 26.71
C ILE A 838 -18.39 10.04 27.50
N LEU A 839 -18.60 10.06 28.82
CA LEU A 839 -17.94 10.98 29.74
C LEU A 839 -16.72 10.31 30.33
N ARG A 840 -15.53 10.83 30.01
CA ARG A 840 -14.28 10.41 30.66
C ARG A 840 -14.11 11.18 31.96
N ARG A 841 -13.13 10.77 32.77
CA ARG A 841 -12.82 11.45 34.04
C ARG A 841 -12.62 12.96 33.85
N GLY A 842 -13.50 13.74 34.47
CA GLY A 842 -13.47 15.21 34.43
C GLY A 842 -14.20 15.85 33.24
N ASP A 843 -14.77 15.05 32.33
CA ASP A 843 -15.65 15.59 31.28
C ASP A 843 -16.98 16.07 31.92
N PRO A 844 -17.53 17.23 31.50
CA PRO A 844 -18.81 17.72 31.99
C PRO A 844 -19.98 16.88 31.46
N SER A 845 -21.06 16.78 32.21
CA SER A 845 -22.27 16.09 31.74
C SER A 845 -23.08 17.00 30.79
N PRO A 846 -23.53 16.50 29.62
CA PRO A 846 -24.33 17.29 28.69
C PRO A 846 -25.71 17.63 29.27
N ASN A 847 -26.06 18.92 29.25
CA ASN A 847 -27.40 19.43 29.52
C ASN A 847 -28.08 18.85 30.78
N GLY A 848 -27.32 18.63 31.86
CA GLY A 848 -27.83 18.10 33.14
C GLY A 848 -28.23 16.62 33.13
N ILE A 849 -27.89 15.85 32.08
CA ILE A 849 -28.17 14.42 32.01
C ILE A 849 -27.42 13.70 33.15
N THR A 850 -28.09 12.80 33.87
CA THR A 850 -27.42 11.98 34.88
C THR A 850 -26.73 10.80 34.19
N PRO A 851 -25.40 10.64 34.30
CA PRO A 851 -24.70 9.57 33.60
C PRO A 851 -24.94 8.21 34.25
N LEU A 852 -25.14 7.20 33.40
CA LEU A 852 -25.15 5.79 33.81
C LEU A 852 -23.74 5.35 34.21
N THR A 853 -23.66 4.38 35.11
CA THR A 853 -22.43 3.63 35.34
C THR A 853 -22.14 2.71 34.15
N GLU A 854 -20.88 2.32 33.98
CA GLU A 854 -20.48 1.45 32.86
C GLU A 854 -21.23 0.11 32.88
N ASP A 855 -21.43 -0.49 34.05
CA ASP A 855 -22.18 -1.74 34.21
C ASP A 855 -23.68 -1.57 33.89
N ALA A 856 -24.30 -0.49 34.37
CA ALA A 856 -25.70 -0.19 34.06
C ALA A 856 -25.89 0.02 32.55
N PHE A 857 -24.95 0.71 31.90
CA PHE A 857 -24.97 0.91 30.45
C PHE A 857 -24.84 -0.42 29.69
N ARG A 858 -23.92 -1.31 30.11
CA ARG A 858 -23.75 -2.62 29.47
C ARG A 858 -25.00 -3.49 29.62
N THR A 859 -25.62 -3.52 30.80
CA THR A 859 -26.87 -4.23 31.05
C THR A 859 -27.99 -3.67 30.17
N LEU A 860 -28.14 -2.34 30.09
CA LEU A 860 -29.14 -1.70 29.24
C LEU A 860 -28.95 -2.06 27.75
N MET A 861 -27.72 -1.99 27.24
CA MET A 861 -27.43 -2.37 25.85
C MET A 861 -27.73 -3.86 25.58
N ALA A 862 -27.41 -4.74 26.54
CA ALA A 862 -27.75 -6.15 26.43
C ALA A 862 -29.27 -6.39 26.39
N ASP A 863 -30.02 -5.73 27.28
CA ASP A 863 -31.49 -5.82 27.32
C ASP A 863 -32.15 -5.29 26.04
N CYS A 864 -31.65 -4.19 25.49
CA CYS A 864 -32.14 -3.65 24.22
C CYS A 864 -31.97 -4.66 23.06
N ARG A 865 -30.84 -5.39 23.04
CA ARG A 865 -30.59 -6.43 22.03
C ARG A 865 -31.47 -7.66 22.22
N THR A 866 -31.67 -8.11 23.47
CA THR A 866 -32.48 -9.31 23.75
C THR A 866 -33.96 -9.08 23.51
N ARG A 867 -34.47 -7.90 23.88
CA ARG A 867 -35.88 -7.53 23.70
C ARG A 867 -36.19 -6.91 22.34
N ASN A 868 -35.17 -6.60 21.55
CA ASN A 868 -35.28 -5.88 20.28
C ASN A 868 -36.02 -4.53 20.43
N THR A 869 -35.69 -3.77 21.48
CA THR A 869 -36.29 -2.47 21.80
C THR A 869 -35.23 -1.38 21.90
N ALA A 870 -35.60 -0.15 21.56
CA ALA A 870 -34.72 1.01 21.77
C ALA A 870 -34.60 1.36 23.27
N PRO A 871 -33.48 1.97 23.71
CA PRO A 871 -33.38 2.51 25.05
C PRO A 871 -34.49 3.51 25.35
N GLU A 872 -35.01 3.50 26.57
CA GLU A 872 -35.98 4.50 27.02
C GLU A 872 -35.32 5.89 27.03
N SER A 873 -35.87 6.80 26.23
CA SER A 873 -35.45 8.19 26.16
C SER A 873 -36.58 9.08 25.67
N SER A 874 -36.65 10.31 26.19
CA SER A 874 -37.68 11.28 25.81
C SER A 874 -37.55 11.69 24.33
N PRO A 875 -38.66 11.78 23.59
CA PRO A 875 -38.64 12.25 22.21
C PRO A 875 -38.24 13.73 22.14
N ILE A 876 -37.65 14.12 21.01
CA ILE A 876 -37.37 15.51 20.66
C ILE A 876 -38.34 15.91 19.55
N GLU A 877 -39.09 16.98 19.77
CA GLU A 877 -40.04 17.48 18.79
C GLU A 877 -39.34 17.90 17.49
N PRO A 878 -39.81 17.42 16.31
CA PRO A 878 -39.25 17.82 15.04
C PRO A 878 -39.60 19.28 14.75
N GLY A 879 -38.60 20.16 14.76
CA GLY A 879 -38.79 21.59 14.50
C GLY A 879 -37.51 22.40 14.31
N ALA A 880 -36.36 21.87 14.74
CA ALA A 880 -35.07 22.50 14.49
C ALA A 880 -34.69 22.41 13.02
N ILE A 881 -34.61 23.57 12.37
CA ILE A 881 -34.13 23.73 11.00
C ILE A 881 -32.64 24.08 11.07
N ILE A 882 -31.82 23.29 10.35
CA ILE A 882 -30.40 23.56 10.13
C ILE A 882 -30.21 24.12 8.72
N THR A 883 -29.44 25.18 8.55
CA THR A 883 -29.12 25.80 7.25
C THR A 883 -27.65 26.22 7.20
N ASN A 884 -27.17 26.62 6.01
CA ASN A 884 -25.81 27.12 5.78
C ASN A 884 -24.72 26.18 6.34
N GLU A 885 -24.91 24.87 6.17
CA GLU A 885 -23.93 23.88 6.59
C GLU A 885 -22.70 23.95 5.68
N ILE A 886 -21.54 24.24 6.27
CA ILE A 886 -20.24 24.26 5.60
C ILE A 886 -19.32 23.32 6.36
N VAL A 887 -18.89 22.25 5.70
CA VAL A 887 -17.92 21.28 6.22
C VAL A 887 -16.62 21.45 5.46
N ALA A 888 -15.64 22.09 6.09
CA ALA A 888 -14.29 22.18 5.57
C ALA A 888 -13.34 21.26 6.34
N THR A 889 -12.07 21.25 5.94
CA THR A 889 -11.03 20.40 6.55
C THR A 889 -10.87 20.63 8.04
N ASP A 890 -10.92 21.87 8.52
CA ASP A 890 -10.62 22.22 9.92
C ASP A 890 -11.78 22.93 10.63
N ARG A 891 -12.95 23.02 9.99
CA ARG A 891 -14.11 23.73 10.50
C ARG A 891 -15.43 23.14 10.03
N ILE A 892 -16.44 23.21 10.88
CA ILE A 892 -17.83 22.86 10.58
C ILE A 892 -18.68 24.03 11.07
N GLN A 893 -19.37 24.69 10.15
CA GLN A 893 -20.23 25.83 10.44
C GLN A 893 -21.66 25.50 10.04
N PHE A 894 -22.62 25.91 10.86
CA PHE A 894 -24.04 25.79 10.53
C PHE A 894 -24.86 26.80 11.31
N HIS A 895 -26.01 27.15 10.75
CA HIS A 895 -27.04 27.95 11.40
C HIS A 895 -28.19 27.04 11.85
N THR A 896 -28.72 27.25 13.05
CA THR A 896 -29.80 26.43 13.62
C THR A 896 -30.84 27.25 14.39
N THR A 897 -32.08 26.81 14.29
CA THR A 897 -33.20 27.31 15.13
C THR A 897 -33.39 26.48 16.41
N GLY A 898 -32.73 25.32 16.51
CA GLY A 898 -32.85 24.40 17.65
C GLY A 898 -31.92 24.73 18.83
N ILE A 899 -31.98 25.96 19.35
CA ILE A 899 -31.13 26.37 20.49
C ILE A 899 -31.44 25.52 21.73
N GLY A 900 -30.42 25.05 22.43
CA GLY A 900 -30.54 24.15 23.59
C GLY A 900 -30.87 22.70 23.25
N LEU A 901 -31.11 22.36 21.97
CA LEU A 901 -31.34 20.99 21.52
C LEU A 901 -30.01 20.30 21.10
N PRO A 902 -29.90 18.98 21.29
CA PRO A 902 -28.72 18.23 20.87
C PRO A 902 -28.52 18.27 19.36
N HIS A 903 -27.31 18.58 18.91
CA HIS A 903 -26.89 18.53 17.51
C HIS A 903 -25.78 17.50 17.35
N LEU A 904 -26.11 16.38 16.70
CA LEU A 904 -25.17 15.33 16.35
C LEU A 904 -24.37 15.77 15.12
N VAL A 905 -23.04 15.74 15.24
CA VAL A 905 -22.12 16.05 14.17
C VAL A 905 -21.41 14.75 13.75
N LYS A 906 -21.72 14.27 12.55
CA LYS A 906 -21.25 13.01 11.95
C LYS A 906 -19.80 13.10 11.45
N VAL A 907 -18.92 13.67 12.27
CA VAL A 907 -17.48 13.79 12.09
C VAL A 907 -16.81 13.29 13.36
N SER A 908 -15.73 12.53 13.21
CA SER A 908 -15.08 11.86 14.32
C SER A 908 -14.63 12.85 15.39
N TYR A 909 -14.84 12.50 16.65
CA TYR A 909 -14.38 13.29 17.77
C TYR A 909 -12.86 13.20 17.94
N PHE A 910 -12.28 14.32 18.33
CA PHE A 910 -10.92 14.40 18.82
C PHE A 910 -10.79 15.60 19.77
N PRO A 911 -9.95 15.57 20.83
CA PRO A 911 -9.90 16.62 21.85
C PRO A 911 -9.58 18.04 21.35
N ASN A 912 -9.02 18.14 20.15
CA ASN A 912 -8.66 19.38 19.50
C ASN A 912 -9.87 20.14 18.94
N TRP A 913 -11.01 19.49 18.72
CA TRP A 913 -12.23 20.19 18.35
C TRP A 913 -12.65 21.14 19.47
N LYS A 914 -12.97 22.37 19.06
CA LYS A 914 -13.50 23.46 19.88
C LYS A 914 -14.75 23.97 19.20
N VAL A 915 -15.56 24.72 19.95
CA VAL A 915 -16.83 25.24 19.45
C VAL A 915 -17.04 26.69 19.88
N ARG A 916 -17.69 27.45 19.01
CA ARG A 916 -18.32 28.75 19.30
C ARG A 916 -19.81 28.62 19.03
N GLY A 917 -20.64 29.32 19.81
CA GLY A 917 -22.09 29.15 19.77
C GLY A 917 -22.60 27.90 20.49
N ALA A 918 -21.74 27.21 21.25
CA ALA A 918 -22.07 26.16 22.21
C ALA A 918 -20.96 26.12 23.29
N ASP A 919 -21.23 25.49 24.43
CA ASP A 919 -20.26 25.46 25.55
C ASP A 919 -19.17 24.39 25.38
N HIS A 920 -19.57 23.21 24.88
CA HIS A 920 -18.70 22.03 24.82
C HIS A 920 -18.94 21.20 23.56
N VAL A 921 -17.88 20.53 23.10
CA VAL A 921 -17.96 19.43 22.14
C VAL A 921 -17.86 18.13 22.92
N TYR A 922 -18.94 17.34 22.92
CA TYR A 922 -19.01 16.07 23.63
C TYR A 922 -18.62 14.91 22.70
N LEU A 923 -17.91 13.93 23.25
CA LEU A 923 -17.70 12.63 22.61
C LEU A 923 -18.99 11.82 22.69
N VAL A 924 -19.53 11.41 21.54
CA VAL A 924 -20.74 10.58 21.46
C VAL A 924 -20.45 9.27 20.74
N ALA A 925 -21.03 8.17 21.19
CA ALA A 925 -20.87 6.86 20.59
C ALA A 925 -21.25 6.89 19.08
N PRO A 926 -20.53 6.16 18.20
CA PRO A 926 -19.37 5.30 18.50
C PRO A 926 -18.02 6.04 18.42
N GLY A 927 -18.01 7.37 18.39
CA GLY A 927 -16.80 8.19 18.26
C GLY A 927 -17.02 9.50 17.51
N MET A 928 -18.24 10.04 17.51
CA MET A 928 -18.63 11.29 16.86
C MET A 928 -18.70 12.44 17.86
N MET A 929 -19.12 13.61 17.37
CA MET A 929 -19.30 14.81 18.17
C MET A 929 -20.78 15.12 18.43
N LEU A 930 -21.05 15.69 19.60
CA LEU A 930 -22.36 16.23 19.98
C LEU A 930 -22.16 17.63 20.54
N VAL A 931 -23.03 18.59 20.18
CA VAL A 931 -23.03 19.94 20.74
C VAL A 931 -24.45 20.37 21.11
N TYR A 932 -24.56 21.31 22.06
CA TYR A 932 -25.82 21.95 22.44
C TYR A 932 -25.68 23.46 22.15
N PRO A 933 -26.29 23.97 21.07
CA PRO A 933 -26.15 25.37 20.69
C PRO A 933 -26.68 26.30 21.77
N THR A 934 -25.90 27.32 22.13
CA THR A 934 -26.29 28.43 23.00
C THR A 934 -26.71 29.67 22.20
N GLY A 935 -26.46 29.66 20.89
CA GLY A 935 -26.91 30.66 19.93
C GLY A 935 -27.22 30.04 18.57
N PRO A 936 -27.70 30.84 17.61
CA PRO A 936 -28.16 30.35 16.31
C PRO A 936 -27.01 29.97 15.36
N ASP A 937 -25.85 30.60 15.49
CA ASP A 937 -24.68 30.33 14.67
C ASP A 937 -23.66 29.50 15.45
N VAL A 938 -23.33 28.31 14.93
CA VAL A 938 -22.39 27.38 15.57
C VAL A 938 -21.21 27.14 14.65
N GLU A 939 -20.01 27.27 15.21
CA GLU A 939 -18.75 26.98 14.54
C GLU A 939 -17.93 25.99 15.37
N LEU A 940 -17.77 24.76 14.89
CA LEU A 940 -16.76 23.84 15.38
C LEU A 940 -15.46 24.07 14.59
N TYR A 941 -14.32 24.14 15.27
CA TYR A 941 -13.02 24.31 14.64
C TYR A 941 -11.94 23.47 15.30
N TYR A 942 -10.98 23.00 14.50
CA TYR A 942 -9.87 22.17 14.97
C TYR A 942 -8.76 23.06 15.55
N GLY A 943 -8.73 23.17 16.88
CA GLY A 943 -7.84 24.08 17.61
C GLY A 943 -6.67 23.38 18.32
N SER A 944 -5.97 24.15 19.16
CA SER A 944 -4.86 23.64 19.99
C SER A 944 -5.24 23.52 21.46
N ILE A 945 -4.86 22.40 22.08
CA ILE A 945 -5.04 22.14 23.52
C ILE A 945 -3.74 22.41 24.29
N PRO A 946 -3.73 22.38 25.64
CA PRO A 946 -2.52 22.68 26.41
C PRO A 946 -1.29 21.86 26.03
N SER A 947 -1.44 20.56 25.75
CA SER A 947 -0.33 19.70 25.31
C SER A 947 0.29 20.15 23.98
N ASP A 948 -0.52 20.63 23.02
CA ASP A 948 -0.03 21.19 21.75
C ASP A 948 0.73 22.51 21.96
N ARG A 949 0.26 23.35 22.89
CA ARG A 949 0.90 24.63 23.22
C ARG A 949 2.23 24.40 23.91
N ILE A 950 2.27 23.53 24.92
CA ILE A 950 3.50 23.16 25.65
C ILE A 950 4.51 22.56 24.67
N GLY A 951 4.09 21.62 23.81
CA GLY A 951 4.95 21.05 22.78
C GLY A 951 5.56 22.11 21.87
N ARG A 952 4.75 23.04 21.34
CA ARG A 952 5.24 24.14 20.49
C ARG A 952 6.20 25.08 21.22
N ILE A 953 5.90 25.46 22.47
CA ILE A 953 6.79 26.32 23.27
C ILE A 953 8.16 25.67 23.49
N LEU A 954 8.19 24.38 23.87
CA LEU A 954 9.45 23.65 24.05
C LEU A 954 10.23 23.49 22.73
N THR A 955 9.54 23.33 21.61
CA THR A 955 10.17 23.32 20.29
C THR A 955 10.76 24.68 19.91
N ILE A 956 10.08 25.78 20.22
CA ILE A 956 10.63 27.14 20.05
C ILE A 956 11.92 27.29 20.88
N ILE A 957 11.91 26.85 22.13
CA ILE A 957 13.12 26.84 22.99
C ILE A 957 14.24 26.02 22.35
N GLY A 958 13.95 24.83 21.83
CA GLY A 958 14.91 24.02 21.08
C GLY A 958 15.53 24.75 19.89
N TRP A 959 14.71 25.45 19.10
CA TRP A 959 15.20 26.26 17.98
C TRP A 959 16.05 27.46 18.42
N LEU A 960 15.68 28.15 19.50
CA LEU A 960 16.48 29.23 20.07
C LEU A 960 17.87 28.73 20.52
N ILE A 961 17.94 27.54 21.13
CA ILE A 961 19.20 26.88 21.47
C ILE A 961 20.03 26.61 20.21
N VAL A 962 19.43 26.03 19.16
CA VAL A 962 20.12 25.79 17.89
C VAL A 962 20.68 27.09 17.29
N ILE A 963 19.88 28.14 17.23
CA ILE A 963 20.30 29.45 16.70
C ILE A 963 21.45 30.02 17.54
N GLY A 964 21.35 29.98 18.86
CA GLY A 964 22.42 30.42 19.76
C GLY A 964 23.74 29.66 19.53
N LEU A 965 23.67 28.33 19.37
CA LEU A 965 24.82 27.49 19.06
C LEU A 965 25.45 27.84 17.71
N LEU A 966 24.65 28.17 16.70
CA LEU A 966 25.15 28.61 15.40
C LEU A 966 25.84 29.97 15.50
N ILE A 967 25.25 30.96 16.17
CA ILE A 967 25.82 32.30 16.34
C ILE A 967 27.17 32.26 17.06
N VAL A 968 27.28 31.49 18.16
CA VAL A 968 28.55 31.35 18.90
C VAL A 968 29.65 30.77 18.03
N ARG A 969 29.30 29.84 17.13
CA ARG A 969 30.24 29.20 16.20
C ARG A 969 30.69 30.11 15.05
N PHE A 970 29.90 31.15 14.73
CA PHE A 970 30.20 32.14 13.69
C PHE A 970 30.87 33.42 14.18
N ARG A 971 31.11 33.59 15.50
CA ARG A 971 31.95 34.71 15.97
C ARG A 971 33.39 34.49 15.50
N PRO A 972 33.97 35.38 14.66
CA PRO A 972 35.38 35.29 14.32
C PRO A 972 36.18 35.47 15.60
N ILE A 973 37.11 34.55 15.86
CA ILE A 973 38.11 34.70 16.92
C ILE A 973 38.89 35.97 16.58
N ARG A 974 38.64 37.08 17.30
CA ARG A 974 39.50 38.26 17.24
C ARG A 974 40.90 37.78 17.64
N HIS A 975 41.83 37.80 16.68
CA HIS A 975 43.25 37.61 16.96
C HIS A 975 43.65 38.59 18.07
N GLN A 976 43.97 38.06 19.25
CA GLN A 976 44.82 38.77 20.19
C GLN A 976 46.21 38.83 19.55
N THR A 977 46.52 39.98 18.97
CA THR A 977 47.88 40.40 18.64
C THR A 977 48.71 40.33 19.91
N LEU A 978 49.64 39.37 19.96
CA LEU A 978 50.78 39.39 20.86
C LEU A 978 51.59 40.66 20.53
N THR A 979 51.46 41.70 21.34
CA THR A 979 52.45 42.77 21.41
C THR A 979 53.65 42.24 22.20
N ALA A 980 54.69 41.85 21.48
CA ALA A 980 56.04 41.79 22.03
C ALA A 980 56.52 43.23 22.24
N HIS A 981 56.88 43.58 23.47
CA HIS A 981 57.73 44.73 23.77
C HIS A 981 58.88 44.26 24.66
N ALA A 982 60.08 44.55 24.13
CA ALA A 982 61.41 44.66 24.76
C ALA A 982 61.91 43.48 25.61
#